data_AF-E8KCG0-F1
#
_entry.id   AF-E8KCG0-F1
#
_cell.length_a   1.000
_cell.length_b   1.000
_cell.length_c   1.000
_cell.angle_alpha   90.00
_cell.angle_beta   90.00
_cell.angle_gamma   90.00
#
_symmetry.space_group_name_H-M   'P 1'
#
loop_
_entity.id
_entity.type
_entity.pdbx_description
1 polymer ?
#
loop_
_entity_poly.entity_id
_entity_poly.type
_entity_poly.pdbx_seq_one_letter_code
_entity_poly.pdbx_strand_id
1 'polypeptide(L)'
;MKKNYIEHEVKVKLMDSILNNDRDYQWFLDYLENNFDNDDIDSWEDFENRYVSFSKIIDYFSKIQKIEDEEMKTDIVLLKDIILISRFKLDLITWSQLSIKVQSNFGKILAVALYITKLMSLKNQLNDEINFGIFSIKNFWQAYNLDEVIERKELIYDYLESISIKNFDTKKEIISSNLSHENTTCSMQFLAVLKSLAFNTTTFSYNYKKYEYNVITWQERVVLGFVTRPLDVLLKDEVFNSRFSVEQLKKLIDYFHGDGVVRYIIETIIYEKFNILPSSMVVENHIQLLLFNVSMKSDSELLNSSSVLFLSKLFKEKDFKKISISNYLRYKFMQAIQNVEEPKTIEKLKALGFPTSKQQNERLKSYSRNLYKSISNVQNIADLIRYFDSVSLVVYLDNEYFFQIRQKFREVVIEKEETQSLETANMFLMYMKFLYFLSDNRGEQLNKNLLINEIISIQNLWENKYYEQELNNMQEFSYQQQIPDTEIKKLNDLIQNYPLGFAKQCILVTEEKTIEIMELASENSLLYFINRIIIDPIFPKDSPDIELDRHDVDQLLDKQVKSIIDNKSYKFRNILKPNKYILALHENYIRNVTFLTTIFNRTEELYLYLNSCSKFNFIEFDREIKIAHITQLFPLLEEKIRELARLSGYNPFKMKKKEFMNYRDPSSILREIITEVFNLTDSFENIPDLLFVYHFMYNSNSLNIRNECIHGRDFLSNGRLILAFKITLLSILMIDSRIKIIKENSN
;
A
#
# COMPACT_ATOMS: atom_id res chain seq x y z
N MET A 1 -20.48 30.44 -4.26
CA MET A 1 -21.01 29.16 -3.74
C MET A 1 -20.04 28.69 -2.67
N LYS A 2 -20.51 28.40 -1.44
CA LYS A 2 -19.64 27.89 -0.37
C LYS A 2 -19.14 26.49 -0.74
N LYS A 3 -17.86 26.20 -0.48
CA LYS A 3 -17.21 24.95 -0.85
C LYS A 3 -17.43 23.86 0.19
N ASN A 4 -17.49 24.23 1.48
CA ASN A 4 -17.59 23.30 2.62
C ASN A 4 -16.48 22.24 2.67
N TYR A 5 -15.30 22.55 2.10
CA TYR A 5 -14.06 21.79 2.27
C TYR A 5 -12.84 22.72 2.27
N ILE A 6 -11.71 22.22 2.78
CA ILE A 6 -10.44 22.94 2.82
C ILE A 6 -9.60 22.52 1.61
N GLU A 7 -9.11 23.48 0.83
CA GLU A 7 -8.21 23.24 -0.31
C GLU A 7 -6.84 22.68 0.12
N HIS A 8 -6.15 21.99 -0.78
CA HIS A 8 -4.87 21.32 -0.46
C HIS A 8 -3.81 22.33 -0.01
N GLU A 9 -3.66 23.42 -0.76
CA GLU A 9 -2.67 24.47 -0.49
C GLU A 9 -2.91 25.12 0.88
N VAL A 10 -4.18 25.32 1.25
CA VAL A 10 -4.60 25.87 2.55
C VAL A 10 -4.29 24.88 3.68
N LYS A 11 -4.54 23.58 3.46
CA LYS A 11 -4.21 22.52 4.42
C LYS A 11 -2.69 22.41 4.63
N VAL A 12 -1.90 22.50 3.56
CA VAL A 12 -0.43 22.49 3.64
C VAL A 12 0.06 23.68 4.45
N LYS A 13 -0.38 24.90 4.10
CA LYS A 13 -0.04 26.11 4.84
C LYS A 13 -0.39 25.97 6.33
N LEU A 14 -1.60 25.49 6.65
CA LEU A 14 -2.06 25.32 8.02
C LEU A 14 -1.18 24.35 8.81
N MET A 15 -0.89 23.18 8.23
CA MET A 15 -0.10 22.16 8.90
C MET A 15 1.37 22.55 9.06
N ASP A 16 1.97 23.21 8.07
CA ASP A 16 3.32 23.77 8.18
C ASP A 16 3.35 24.85 9.28
N SER A 17 2.34 25.73 9.35
CA SER A 17 2.25 26.76 10.40
C SER A 17 2.17 26.15 11.80
N ILE A 18 1.33 25.10 11.96
CA ILE A 18 1.19 24.34 13.22
C ILE A 18 2.51 23.68 13.61
N LEU A 19 3.22 23.05 12.67
CA LEU A 19 4.49 22.38 12.97
C LEU A 19 5.62 23.36 13.30
N ASN A 20 5.58 24.55 12.72
CA ASN A 20 6.54 25.64 12.99
C ASN A 20 6.21 26.45 14.25
N ASN A 21 5.08 26.17 14.91
CA ASN A 21 4.56 26.94 16.04
C ASN A 21 4.33 28.42 15.72
N ASP A 22 3.85 28.73 14.51
CA ASP A 22 3.42 30.08 14.14
C ASP A 22 2.25 30.53 15.05
N ARG A 23 2.08 31.85 15.24
CA ARG A 23 1.09 32.46 16.15
C ARG A 23 0.15 33.47 15.45
N ASP A 24 -0.13 33.22 14.17
CA ASP A 24 -1.15 33.98 13.44
C ASP A 24 -1.98 33.02 12.61
N TYR A 25 -3.14 32.64 13.16
CA TYR A 25 -4.12 31.78 12.50
C TYR A 25 -5.41 32.53 12.11
N GLN A 26 -5.44 33.85 12.22
CA GLN A 26 -6.63 34.64 11.83
C GLN A 26 -6.96 34.41 10.36
N TRP A 27 -5.95 34.27 9.50
CA TRP A 27 -6.12 33.94 8.08
C TRP A 27 -6.89 32.62 7.85
N PHE A 28 -6.75 31.63 8.74
CA PHE A 28 -7.45 30.36 8.61
C PHE A 28 -8.92 30.52 9.00
N LEU A 29 -9.18 31.31 10.05
CA LEU A 29 -10.54 31.69 10.42
C LEU A 29 -11.23 32.44 9.28
N ASP A 30 -10.60 33.48 8.73
CA ASP A 30 -11.11 34.25 7.60
C ASP A 30 -11.39 33.35 6.37
N TYR A 31 -10.54 32.34 6.14
CA TYR A 31 -10.76 31.35 5.08
C TYR A 31 -12.07 30.57 5.33
N LEU A 32 -12.32 30.11 6.56
CA LEU A 32 -13.55 29.39 6.92
C LEU A 32 -14.78 30.29 6.78
N GLU A 33 -14.70 31.54 7.23
CA GLU A 33 -15.80 32.51 7.08
C GLU A 33 -16.21 32.66 5.61
N ASN A 34 -15.23 32.71 4.70
CA ASN A 34 -15.46 32.92 3.28
C ASN A 34 -15.89 31.65 2.53
N ASN A 35 -15.43 30.46 2.94
CA ASN A 35 -15.60 29.22 2.15
C ASN A 35 -16.57 28.19 2.73
N PHE A 36 -16.98 28.34 4.00
CA PHE A 36 -17.95 27.45 4.65
C PHE A 36 -19.33 28.08 4.82
N ASP A 37 -20.35 27.24 4.76
CA ASP A 37 -21.70 27.51 5.24
C ASP A 37 -21.69 27.47 6.77
N ASN A 38 -21.92 28.62 7.38
CA ASN A 38 -21.83 28.82 8.82
C ASN A 38 -23.19 29.08 9.47
N ASP A 39 -24.28 28.76 8.77
CA ASP A 39 -25.63 28.84 9.34
C ASP A 39 -25.78 27.82 10.49
N ASP A 40 -26.77 28.02 11.36
CA ASP A 40 -27.08 27.05 12.44
C ASP A 40 -27.96 25.90 11.90
N ILE A 41 -28.21 24.91 12.75
CA ILE A 41 -29.02 23.71 12.43
C ILE A 41 -30.44 23.83 12.95
N ASP A 42 -31.39 23.26 12.21
CA ASP A 42 -32.82 23.22 12.58
C ASP A 42 -33.31 21.81 12.91
N SER A 43 -32.53 20.77 12.62
CA SER A 43 -32.89 19.37 12.85
C SER A 43 -31.67 18.49 13.19
N TRP A 44 -31.93 17.29 13.72
CA TRP A 44 -30.88 16.30 13.97
C TRP A 44 -30.20 15.81 12.68
N GLU A 45 -30.93 15.75 11.56
CA GLU A 45 -30.36 15.36 10.28
C GLU A 45 -29.38 16.43 9.76
N ASP A 46 -29.72 17.71 9.94
CA ASP A 46 -28.82 18.84 9.62
C ASP A 46 -27.55 18.80 10.47
N PHE A 47 -27.68 18.43 11.76
CA PHE A 47 -26.52 18.21 12.64
C PHE A 47 -25.58 17.15 12.08
N GLU A 48 -26.10 15.97 11.72
CA GLU A 48 -25.28 14.87 11.19
C GLU A 48 -24.56 15.26 9.90
N ASN A 49 -25.25 15.93 8.97
CA ASN A 49 -24.68 16.41 7.72
C ASN A 49 -23.59 17.47 7.95
N ARG A 50 -23.83 18.43 8.84
CA ARG A 50 -22.88 19.50 9.13
C ARG A 50 -21.66 19.00 9.89
N TYR A 51 -21.83 18.02 10.79
CA TYR A 51 -20.72 17.42 11.53
C TYR A 51 -19.65 16.80 10.61
N VAL A 52 -20.05 16.22 9.47
CA VAL A 52 -19.09 15.67 8.48
C VAL A 52 -18.12 16.74 8.00
N SER A 53 -18.60 17.96 7.76
CA SER A 53 -17.80 19.08 7.25
C SER A 53 -16.94 19.74 8.34
N PHE A 54 -17.45 19.81 9.58
CA PHE A 54 -16.81 20.55 10.67
C PHE A 54 -15.98 19.69 11.64
N SER A 55 -16.10 18.37 11.62
CA SER A 55 -15.31 17.46 12.48
C SER A 55 -13.80 17.75 12.39
N LYS A 56 -13.25 17.81 11.17
CA LYS A 56 -11.83 18.14 10.94
C LYS A 56 -11.45 19.56 11.36
N ILE A 57 -12.38 20.51 11.25
CA ILE A 57 -12.15 21.91 11.65
C ILE A 57 -11.94 21.99 13.17
N ILE A 58 -12.74 21.25 13.95
CA ILE A 58 -12.59 21.16 15.41
C ILE A 58 -11.20 20.63 15.76
N ASP A 59 -10.72 19.60 15.05
CA ASP A 59 -9.38 19.06 15.27
C ASP A 59 -8.27 20.03 14.90
N TYR A 60 -8.41 20.80 13.81
CA TYR A 60 -7.45 21.85 13.47
C TYR A 60 -7.42 22.96 14.52
N PHE A 61 -8.57 23.46 14.98
CA PHE A 61 -8.59 24.43 16.06
C PHE A 61 -8.01 23.87 17.35
N SER A 62 -8.23 22.60 17.66
CA SER A 62 -7.60 21.94 18.81
C SER A 62 -6.08 21.83 18.69
N LYS A 63 -5.51 21.85 17.48
CA LYS A 63 -4.05 21.94 17.28
C LYS A 63 -3.56 23.38 17.40
N ILE A 64 -4.28 24.32 16.77
CA ILE A 64 -3.99 25.76 16.85
C ILE A 64 -3.96 26.24 18.31
N GLN A 65 -4.97 25.88 19.11
CA GLN A 65 -5.11 26.30 20.50
C GLN A 65 -4.03 25.73 21.46
N LYS A 66 -3.18 24.81 20.99
CA LYS A 66 -1.99 24.37 21.75
C LYS A 66 -0.80 25.33 21.59
N ILE A 67 -0.84 26.22 20.60
CA ILE A 67 0.26 27.07 20.15
C ILE A 67 -0.12 28.54 20.27
N GLU A 68 -1.32 28.87 19.82
CA GLU A 68 -1.89 30.22 19.82
C GLU A 68 -2.45 30.57 21.18
N ASP A 69 -1.93 31.64 21.77
CA ASP A 69 -2.39 32.18 23.04
C ASP A 69 -3.37 33.36 22.84
N GLU A 70 -3.40 33.97 21.65
CA GLU A 70 -4.28 35.10 21.35
C GLU A 70 -5.71 34.68 20.97
N GLU A 71 -6.68 35.54 21.31
CA GLU A 71 -8.08 35.31 21.00
C GLU A 71 -8.37 35.65 19.53
N MET A 72 -8.63 34.61 18.73
CA MET A 72 -9.14 34.74 17.36
C MET A 72 -10.49 35.46 17.32
N LYS A 73 -10.62 36.44 16.41
CA LYS A 73 -11.80 37.30 16.34
C LYS A 73 -12.65 36.95 15.13
N THR A 74 -13.90 36.58 15.36
CA THR A 74 -14.92 36.33 14.34
C THR A 74 -16.24 36.89 14.86
N ASP A 75 -17.17 37.23 13.98
CA ASP A 75 -18.57 37.53 14.35
C ASP A 75 -19.51 36.34 14.12
N ILE A 76 -19.01 35.27 13.49
CA ILE A 76 -19.78 34.07 13.19
C ILE A 76 -19.94 33.21 14.44
N VAL A 77 -21.17 33.12 14.93
CA VAL A 77 -21.54 32.39 16.17
C VAL A 77 -21.05 30.93 16.15
N LEU A 78 -21.28 30.22 15.04
CA LEU A 78 -20.86 28.82 14.89
C LEU A 78 -19.34 28.63 15.07
N LEU A 79 -18.54 29.53 14.48
CA LEU A 79 -17.08 29.45 14.56
C LEU A 79 -16.58 29.83 15.96
N LYS A 80 -17.22 30.80 16.64
CA LYS A 80 -16.98 31.10 18.07
C LYS A 80 -17.17 29.85 18.92
N ASP A 81 -18.29 29.16 18.71
CA ASP A 81 -18.63 27.95 19.46
C ASP A 81 -17.60 26.84 19.19
N ILE A 82 -17.19 26.63 17.94
CA ILE A 82 -16.16 25.63 17.59
C ILE A 82 -14.82 25.94 18.27
N ILE A 83 -14.39 27.20 18.28
CA ILE A 83 -13.17 27.63 18.97
C ILE A 83 -13.29 27.35 20.48
N LEU A 84 -14.42 27.72 21.11
CA LEU A 84 -14.66 27.45 22.53
C LEU A 84 -14.65 25.95 22.84
N ILE A 85 -15.31 25.13 22.01
CA ILE A 85 -15.35 23.67 22.15
C ILE A 85 -13.95 23.08 22.02
N SER A 86 -13.11 23.58 21.09
CA SER A 86 -11.73 23.13 20.96
C SER A 86 -10.88 23.44 22.20
N ARG A 87 -11.09 24.61 22.85
CA ARG A 87 -10.44 24.95 24.13
C ARG A 87 -10.91 24.03 25.25
N PHE A 88 -12.19 23.70 25.29
CA PHE A 88 -12.72 22.72 26.25
C PHE A 88 -12.17 21.31 26.01
N LYS A 89 -12.00 20.90 24.76
CA LYS A 89 -11.36 19.62 24.40
C LYS A 89 -9.95 19.51 25.01
N LEU A 90 -9.21 20.62 25.04
CA LEU A 90 -7.86 20.73 25.61
C LEU A 90 -7.79 21.03 27.11
N ASP A 91 -8.93 21.04 27.84
CA ASP A 91 -9.00 21.40 29.27
C ASP A 91 -8.55 22.83 29.60
N LEU A 92 -8.55 23.73 28.61
CA LEU A 92 -8.19 25.16 28.80
C LEU A 92 -9.33 25.96 29.43
N ILE A 93 -10.56 25.46 29.36
CA ILE A 93 -11.75 26.03 29.99
C ILE A 93 -12.56 24.92 30.66
N THR A 94 -13.36 25.28 31.66
CA THR A 94 -14.25 24.35 32.36
C THR A 94 -15.60 24.22 31.67
N TRP A 95 -16.37 23.18 32.01
CA TRP A 95 -17.75 23.04 31.55
C TRP A 95 -18.61 24.26 31.89
N SER A 96 -18.49 24.81 33.11
CA SER A 96 -19.24 26.00 33.53
C SER A 96 -18.92 27.25 32.70
N GLN A 97 -17.70 27.36 32.18
CA GLN A 97 -17.30 28.44 31.28
C GLN A 97 -17.80 28.21 29.85
N LEU A 98 -17.80 26.96 29.39
CA LEU A 98 -18.28 26.58 28.05
C LEU A 98 -19.80 26.72 27.94
N SER A 99 -20.55 26.11 28.86
CA SER A 99 -22.00 25.92 28.75
C SER A 99 -22.79 27.23 28.71
N ILE A 100 -22.27 28.31 29.31
CA ILE A 100 -22.91 29.63 29.30
C ILE A 100 -22.60 30.41 28.02
N LYS A 101 -21.47 30.11 27.36
CA LYS A 101 -20.97 30.88 26.20
C LYS A 101 -21.39 30.31 24.85
N VAL A 102 -21.65 29.00 24.76
CA VAL A 102 -22.05 28.35 23.51
C VAL A 102 -23.48 28.74 23.15
N GLN A 103 -23.71 29.20 21.92
CA GLN A 103 -24.99 29.78 21.50
C GLN A 103 -25.73 28.96 20.45
N SER A 104 -25.04 28.51 19.40
CA SER A 104 -25.63 27.75 18.29
C SER A 104 -26.13 26.38 18.75
N ASN A 105 -27.22 25.90 18.15
CA ASN A 105 -27.72 24.55 18.40
C ASN A 105 -26.67 23.49 18.02
N PHE A 106 -25.93 23.69 16.92
CA PHE A 106 -24.84 22.80 16.54
C PHE A 106 -23.76 22.74 17.62
N GLY A 107 -23.30 23.91 18.08
CA GLY A 107 -22.30 24.03 19.15
C GLY A 107 -22.79 23.41 20.46
N LYS A 108 -24.06 23.61 20.83
CA LYS A 108 -24.63 23.05 22.06
C LYS A 108 -24.58 21.52 22.06
N ILE A 109 -25.01 20.88 20.97
CA ILE A 109 -24.97 19.41 20.83
C ILE A 109 -23.53 18.89 20.94
N LEU A 110 -22.59 19.53 20.25
CA LEU A 110 -21.18 19.16 20.33
C LEU A 110 -20.61 19.31 21.74
N ALA A 111 -20.92 20.42 22.42
CA ALA A 111 -20.45 20.71 23.76
C ALA A 111 -20.88 19.62 24.75
N VAL A 112 -22.18 19.27 24.77
CA VAL A 112 -22.69 18.24 25.68
C VAL A 112 -22.19 16.84 25.30
N ALA A 113 -22.04 16.53 24.01
CA ALA A 113 -21.48 15.26 23.56
C ALA A 113 -20.01 15.10 23.99
N LEU A 114 -19.21 16.15 23.83
CA LEU A 114 -17.83 16.16 24.28
C LEU A 114 -17.75 16.08 25.81
N TYR A 115 -18.59 16.81 26.54
CA TYR A 115 -18.63 16.74 28.00
C TYR A 115 -18.93 15.34 28.51
N ILE A 116 -19.98 14.69 28.00
CA ILE A 116 -20.31 13.30 28.35
C ILE A 116 -19.14 12.38 28.01
N THR A 117 -18.53 12.56 26.83
CA THR A 117 -17.36 11.76 26.42
C THR A 117 -16.22 11.90 27.42
N LYS A 118 -15.84 13.12 27.83
CA LYS A 118 -14.77 13.35 28.80
C LYS A 118 -15.07 12.69 30.14
N LEU A 119 -16.30 12.78 30.62
CA LEU A 119 -16.73 12.12 31.85
C LEU A 119 -16.62 10.59 31.75
N MET A 120 -17.02 10.01 30.60
CA MET A 120 -16.87 8.59 30.36
C MET A 120 -15.39 8.16 30.27
N SER A 121 -14.53 8.96 29.65
CA SER A 121 -13.11 8.65 29.48
C SER A 121 -12.39 8.42 30.81
N LEU A 122 -12.82 9.06 31.90
CA LEU A 122 -12.26 8.89 33.24
C LEU A 122 -12.21 7.43 33.71
N LYS A 123 -13.15 6.59 33.24
CA LYS A 123 -13.27 5.18 33.66
C LYS A 123 -13.25 4.16 32.52
N ASN A 124 -13.17 4.59 31.24
CA ASN A 124 -13.39 3.70 30.09
C ASN A 124 -12.24 3.59 29.06
N GLN A 125 -11.05 4.16 29.31
CA GLN A 125 -9.94 4.15 28.33
C GLN A 125 -10.39 4.52 26.89
N LEU A 126 -11.20 5.57 26.77
CA LEU A 126 -11.66 6.05 25.47
C LEU A 126 -10.59 6.92 24.82
N ASN A 127 -10.46 6.82 23.50
CA ASN A 127 -9.69 7.78 22.70
C ASN A 127 -10.41 9.14 22.72
N ASP A 128 -9.70 10.25 22.61
CA ASP A 128 -10.20 11.64 22.71
C ASP A 128 -11.20 12.07 21.60
N GLU A 129 -11.83 11.11 20.91
CA GLU A 129 -12.87 11.31 19.91
C GLU A 129 -14.26 11.41 20.56
N ILE A 130 -15.08 12.35 20.08
CA ILE A 130 -16.43 12.59 20.62
C ILE A 130 -17.33 11.37 20.37
N ASN A 131 -17.86 10.79 21.44
CA ASN A 131 -18.71 9.60 21.38
C ASN A 131 -20.20 9.98 21.35
N PHE A 132 -20.78 9.99 20.16
CA PHE A 132 -22.21 10.23 19.96
C PHE A 132 -23.11 9.01 20.26
N GLY A 133 -22.55 7.90 20.76
CA GLY A 133 -23.29 6.68 21.08
C GLY A 133 -24.43 6.92 22.08
N ILE A 134 -24.20 7.78 23.07
CA ILE A 134 -25.18 8.11 24.12
C ILE A 134 -26.48 8.75 23.56
N PHE A 135 -26.43 9.42 22.40
CA PHE A 135 -27.60 10.03 21.75
C PHE A 135 -28.39 9.04 20.89
N SER A 136 -27.85 7.86 20.61
CA SER A 136 -28.38 6.97 19.57
C SER A 136 -28.53 5.50 20.00
N ILE A 137 -28.07 5.11 21.19
CA ILE A 137 -28.03 3.73 21.65
C ILE A 137 -28.53 3.61 23.08
N LYS A 138 -29.49 2.71 23.34
CA LYS A 138 -29.92 2.27 24.68
C LYS A 138 -29.06 1.13 25.22
N ASN A 139 -29.17 0.84 26.52
CA ASN A 139 -28.31 -0.10 27.27
C ASN A 139 -26.82 0.29 27.26
N PHE A 140 -26.47 1.51 26.86
CA PHE A 140 -25.09 1.96 26.66
C PHE A 140 -24.25 1.85 27.95
N TRP A 141 -24.92 1.97 29.10
CA TRP A 141 -24.35 1.76 30.45
C TRP A 141 -23.80 0.35 30.72
N GLN A 142 -24.20 -0.65 29.93
CA GLN A 142 -23.63 -2.01 30.02
C GLN A 142 -22.34 -2.14 29.21
N ALA A 143 -22.15 -1.26 28.23
CA ALA A 143 -21.00 -1.25 27.34
C ALA A 143 -19.87 -0.34 27.85
N TYR A 144 -20.21 0.66 28.67
CA TYR A 144 -19.30 1.66 29.24
C TYR A 144 -19.72 1.99 30.69
N ASN A 145 -18.76 2.25 31.56
CA ASN A 145 -19.01 2.81 32.89
C ASN A 145 -19.54 4.25 32.76
N LEU A 146 -20.74 4.51 33.26
CA LEU A 146 -21.36 5.85 33.22
C LEU A 146 -21.45 6.54 34.58
N ASP A 147 -20.79 6.03 35.62
CA ASP A 147 -20.94 6.51 37.00
C ASP A 147 -20.73 8.03 37.10
N GLU A 148 -19.65 8.53 36.47
CA GLU A 148 -19.29 9.96 36.46
C GLU A 148 -20.30 10.84 35.72
N VAL A 149 -20.98 10.28 34.72
CA VAL A 149 -22.02 10.96 33.94
C VAL A 149 -23.31 11.04 34.76
N ILE A 150 -23.63 9.95 35.47
CA ILE A 150 -24.83 9.82 36.30
C ILE A 150 -24.78 10.76 37.50
N GLU A 151 -23.63 10.92 38.14
CA GLU A 151 -23.43 11.89 39.22
C GLU A 151 -23.76 13.33 38.78
N ARG A 152 -23.64 13.64 37.48
CA ARG A 152 -23.84 14.98 36.90
C ARG A 152 -25.10 15.07 36.03
N LYS A 153 -26.01 14.09 36.12
CA LYS A 153 -27.17 13.96 35.21
C LYS A 153 -28.11 15.17 35.20
N GLU A 154 -28.38 15.80 36.35
CA GLU A 154 -29.29 16.94 36.44
C GLU A 154 -28.76 18.12 35.62
N LEU A 155 -27.46 18.40 35.73
CA LEU A 155 -26.79 19.45 34.95
C LEU A 155 -26.74 19.14 33.45
N ILE A 156 -26.70 17.84 33.08
CA ILE A 156 -26.82 17.43 31.68
C ILE A 156 -28.25 17.66 31.18
N TYR A 157 -29.27 17.27 31.94
CA TYR A 157 -30.67 17.47 31.58
C TYR A 157 -31.01 18.96 31.42
N ASP A 158 -30.61 19.79 32.38
CA ASP A 158 -30.80 21.25 32.31
C ASP A 158 -30.20 21.84 31.03
N TYR A 159 -29.01 21.38 30.64
CA TYR A 159 -28.35 21.85 29.43
C TYR A 159 -29.04 21.36 28.14
N LEU A 160 -29.54 20.13 28.13
CA LEU A 160 -30.28 19.57 26.98
C LEU A 160 -31.58 20.34 26.70
N GLU A 161 -32.21 20.94 27.71
CA GLU A 161 -33.39 21.81 27.53
C GLU A 161 -33.08 23.11 26.77
N SER A 162 -31.81 23.54 26.71
CA SER A 162 -31.39 24.72 25.95
C SER A 162 -31.29 24.49 24.43
N ILE A 163 -31.44 23.25 23.97
CA ILE A 163 -31.33 22.84 22.56
C ILE A 163 -32.73 22.78 21.95
N SER A 164 -32.97 23.60 20.92
CA SER A 164 -34.28 23.70 20.27
C SER A 164 -34.15 23.39 18.77
N ILE A 165 -34.21 22.10 18.43
CA ILE A 165 -34.23 21.61 17.04
C ILE A 165 -35.32 20.55 16.85
N LYS A 166 -35.74 20.34 15.61
CA LYS A 166 -36.72 19.30 15.27
C LYS A 166 -36.16 17.90 15.58
N ASN A 167 -37.01 17.03 16.12
CA ASN A 167 -36.73 15.61 16.42
C ASN A 167 -35.67 15.37 17.52
N PHE A 168 -35.42 16.33 18.41
CA PHE A 168 -34.43 16.16 19.50
C PHE A 168 -34.96 15.39 20.71
N ASP A 169 -36.27 15.39 20.96
CA ASP A 169 -36.87 14.76 22.15
C ASP A 169 -36.53 13.26 22.24
N THR A 170 -36.55 12.55 21.11
CA THR A 170 -36.13 11.14 21.05
C THR A 170 -34.68 10.94 21.50
N LYS A 171 -33.79 11.92 21.27
CA LYS A 171 -32.39 11.84 21.71
C LYS A 171 -32.29 12.06 23.21
N LYS A 172 -33.05 13.00 23.77
CA LYS A 172 -33.15 13.21 25.22
C LYS A 172 -33.63 11.95 25.94
N GLU A 173 -34.69 11.32 25.42
CA GLU A 173 -35.22 10.06 25.98
C GLU A 173 -34.18 8.93 26.03
N ILE A 174 -33.36 8.78 24.97
CA ILE A 174 -32.30 7.76 24.93
C ILE A 174 -31.24 8.05 26.00
N ILE A 175 -30.82 9.30 26.16
CA ILE A 175 -29.86 9.70 27.20
C ILE A 175 -30.44 9.39 28.58
N SER A 176 -31.67 9.82 28.85
CA SER A 176 -32.33 9.61 30.14
C SER A 176 -32.46 8.13 30.50
N SER A 177 -32.80 7.29 29.51
CA SER A 177 -32.89 5.84 29.66
C SER A 177 -31.54 5.23 30.07
N ASN A 178 -30.44 5.68 29.45
CA ASN A 178 -29.10 5.21 29.80
C ASN A 178 -28.63 5.67 31.18
N LEU A 179 -28.88 6.94 31.54
CA LEU A 179 -28.47 7.49 32.84
C LEU A 179 -29.30 6.94 34.01
N SER A 180 -30.48 6.39 33.71
CA SER A 180 -31.36 5.74 34.69
C SER A 180 -31.14 4.22 34.77
N HIS A 181 -30.15 3.67 34.05
CA HIS A 181 -29.89 2.23 33.94
C HIS A 181 -31.11 1.41 33.51
N GLU A 182 -31.97 1.97 32.65
CA GLU A 182 -33.10 1.24 32.13
C GLU A 182 -32.63 0.10 31.23
N ASN A 183 -33.18 -1.10 31.46
CA ASN A 183 -32.95 -2.24 30.61
C ASN A 183 -33.94 -2.23 29.45
N THR A 184 -33.42 -2.08 28.24
CA THR A 184 -34.17 -2.27 27.00
C THR A 184 -33.97 -3.69 26.51
N THR A 185 -35.06 -4.43 26.27
CA THR A 185 -35.02 -5.77 25.67
C THR A 185 -34.77 -5.68 24.16
N CYS A 186 -34.39 -6.80 23.54
CA CYS A 186 -34.15 -6.82 22.10
C CYS A 186 -35.42 -6.51 21.31
N SER A 187 -35.26 -5.76 20.21
CA SER A 187 -36.34 -5.51 19.26
C SER A 187 -36.67 -6.78 18.47
N MET A 188 -37.91 -7.24 18.54
CA MET A 188 -38.40 -8.36 17.72
C MET A 188 -38.33 -8.03 16.22
N GLN A 189 -38.50 -6.75 15.88
CA GLN A 189 -38.29 -6.26 14.52
C GLN A 189 -36.82 -6.39 14.11
N PHE A 190 -35.87 -6.05 15.00
CA PHE A 190 -34.45 -6.25 14.75
C PHE A 190 -34.13 -7.74 14.52
N LEU A 191 -34.63 -8.65 15.36
CA LEU A 191 -34.39 -10.09 15.18
C LEU A 191 -34.97 -10.62 13.86
N ALA A 192 -36.16 -10.17 13.46
CA ALA A 192 -36.74 -10.54 12.17
C ALA A 192 -35.85 -10.10 10.99
N VAL A 193 -35.30 -8.88 11.07
CA VAL A 193 -34.39 -8.39 10.04
C VAL A 193 -33.02 -9.10 10.11
N LEU A 194 -32.48 -9.30 11.30
CA LEU A 194 -31.22 -10.04 11.51
C LEU A 194 -31.31 -11.45 10.94
N LYS A 195 -32.46 -12.14 11.09
CA LYS A 195 -32.71 -13.45 10.47
C LYS A 195 -32.57 -13.41 8.95
N SER A 196 -33.09 -12.36 8.31
CA SER A 196 -32.95 -12.18 6.85
C SER A 196 -31.50 -11.91 6.41
N LEU A 197 -30.71 -11.27 7.28
CA LEU A 197 -29.30 -10.97 7.01
C LEU A 197 -28.39 -12.17 7.27
N ALA A 198 -28.63 -12.90 8.36
CA ALA A 198 -27.80 -13.99 8.83
C ALA A 198 -27.98 -15.28 8.01
N PHE A 199 -29.18 -15.50 7.49
CA PHE A 199 -29.48 -16.63 6.60
C PHE A 199 -29.45 -16.21 5.12
N ASN A 200 -28.46 -15.39 4.74
CA ASN A 200 -28.15 -15.05 3.36
C ASN A 200 -26.76 -15.59 2.98
N THR A 201 -26.53 -15.78 1.70
CA THR A 201 -25.25 -16.18 1.14
C THR A 201 -24.13 -15.15 1.38
N THR A 202 -24.50 -13.92 1.75
CA THR A 202 -23.61 -12.78 2.00
C THR A 202 -23.54 -12.42 3.49
N THR A 203 -23.91 -13.32 4.41
CA THR A 203 -23.65 -13.11 5.85
C THR A 203 -22.15 -12.92 6.07
N PHE A 204 -21.74 -12.00 6.95
CA PHE A 204 -20.33 -11.61 7.11
C PHE A 204 -19.71 -11.07 5.82
N SER A 205 -20.37 -10.11 5.19
CA SER A 205 -19.83 -9.37 4.05
C SER A 205 -20.11 -7.89 4.22
N TYR A 206 -19.45 -7.04 3.44
CA TYR A 206 -19.69 -5.60 3.44
C TYR A 206 -21.12 -5.28 2.96
N ASN A 207 -22.05 -5.27 3.90
CA ASN A 207 -23.45 -4.91 3.67
C ASN A 207 -23.84 -3.83 4.67
N TYR A 208 -23.35 -2.61 4.45
CA TYR A 208 -23.70 -1.49 5.33
C TYR A 208 -24.97 -0.81 4.83
N LYS A 209 -26.13 -1.20 5.36
CA LYS A 209 -27.37 -0.45 5.18
C LYS A 209 -27.75 0.26 6.48
N LYS A 210 -27.17 1.43 6.71
CA LYS A 210 -27.34 2.23 7.95
C LYS A 210 -28.81 2.52 8.29
N TYR A 211 -29.68 2.57 7.28
CA TYR A 211 -31.05 3.10 7.39
C TYR A 211 -32.16 2.04 7.48
N GLU A 212 -31.87 0.75 7.33
CA GLU A 212 -32.91 -0.30 7.27
C GLU A 212 -33.22 -0.97 8.63
N TYR A 213 -32.43 -0.74 9.69
CA TYR A 213 -32.35 -1.72 10.80
C TYR A 213 -32.82 -1.26 12.18
N ASN A 214 -33.33 -0.03 12.36
CA ASN A 214 -33.84 0.50 13.64
C ASN A 214 -33.04 -0.03 14.85
N VAL A 215 -31.71 0.10 14.82
CA VAL A 215 -30.84 -0.42 15.88
C VAL A 215 -31.04 0.43 17.12
N ILE A 216 -31.52 -0.16 18.20
CA ILE A 216 -31.90 0.55 19.42
C ILE A 216 -30.87 0.34 20.52
N THR A 217 -30.26 -0.85 20.61
CA THR A 217 -29.30 -1.17 21.70
C THR A 217 -27.88 -1.44 21.22
N TRP A 218 -26.91 -1.37 22.13
CA TRP A 218 -25.51 -1.62 21.77
C TRP A 218 -25.30 -3.10 21.40
N GLN A 219 -26.04 -4.03 22.00
CA GLN A 219 -25.99 -5.45 21.64
C GLN A 219 -26.42 -5.66 20.20
N GLU A 220 -27.52 -5.02 19.79
CA GLU A 220 -28.01 -5.04 18.41
C GLU A 220 -26.98 -4.45 17.46
N ARG A 221 -26.36 -3.33 17.83
CA ARG A 221 -25.30 -2.68 17.04
C ARG A 221 -24.09 -3.59 16.85
N VAL A 222 -23.66 -4.29 17.90
CA VAL A 222 -22.53 -5.23 17.86
C VAL A 222 -22.84 -6.42 16.96
N VAL A 223 -23.98 -7.08 17.16
CA VAL A 223 -24.36 -8.26 16.37
C VAL A 223 -24.61 -7.89 14.90
N LEU A 224 -25.19 -6.72 14.63
CA LEU A 224 -25.29 -6.20 13.26
C LEU A 224 -23.89 -5.95 12.66
N GLY A 225 -22.97 -5.36 13.44
CA GLY A 225 -21.58 -5.16 13.04
C GLY A 225 -20.87 -6.46 12.65
N PHE A 226 -21.20 -7.57 13.30
CA PHE A 226 -20.67 -8.88 12.95
C PHE A 226 -21.12 -9.36 11.58
N VAL A 227 -22.41 -9.25 11.25
CA VAL A 227 -22.94 -9.76 9.96
C VAL A 227 -22.69 -8.82 8.77
N THR A 228 -22.38 -7.55 9.03
CA THR A 228 -22.17 -6.50 8.01
C THR A 228 -20.71 -6.25 7.66
N ARG A 229 -19.79 -7.06 8.19
CA ARG A 229 -18.35 -7.02 7.88
C ARG A 229 -17.84 -8.41 7.53
N PRO A 230 -16.87 -8.53 6.62
CA PRO A 230 -16.13 -9.77 6.43
C PRO A 230 -15.49 -10.27 7.72
N LEU A 231 -15.51 -11.59 7.94
CA LEU A 231 -14.92 -12.22 9.13
C LEU A 231 -13.42 -11.94 9.23
N ASP A 232 -12.68 -12.01 8.13
CA ASP A 232 -11.24 -11.76 8.11
C ASP A 232 -10.88 -10.32 8.52
N VAL A 233 -11.72 -9.35 8.16
CA VAL A 233 -11.58 -7.94 8.58
C VAL A 233 -11.91 -7.79 10.05
N LEU A 234 -13.02 -8.39 10.50
CA LEU A 234 -13.42 -8.37 11.90
C LEU A 234 -12.35 -8.97 12.83
N LEU A 235 -11.72 -10.07 12.41
CA LEU A 235 -10.70 -10.77 13.20
C LEU A 235 -9.34 -10.07 13.23
N LYS A 236 -9.08 -9.12 12.32
CA LYS A 236 -7.86 -8.29 12.32
C LYS A 236 -8.03 -6.99 13.12
N ASP A 237 -9.25 -6.65 13.52
CA ASP A 237 -9.55 -5.44 14.30
C ASP A 237 -9.07 -5.62 15.76
N GLU A 238 -8.04 -4.87 16.16
CA GLU A 238 -7.45 -4.93 17.51
C GLU A 238 -8.44 -4.54 18.62
N VAL A 239 -9.36 -3.60 18.34
CA VAL A 239 -10.39 -3.15 19.29
C VAL A 239 -11.42 -4.26 19.48
N PHE A 240 -11.85 -4.91 18.40
CA PHE A 240 -12.70 -6.10 18.50
C PHE A 240 -11.97 -7.22 19.27
N ASN A 241 -10.69 -7.42 19.00
CA ASN A 241 -9.91 -8.50 19.57
C ASN A 241 -9.71 -8.36 21.08
N SER A 242 -9.43 -7.16 21.56
CA SER A 242 -9.26 -6.82 22.97
C SER A 242 -10.59 -6.80 23.74
N ARG A 243 -11.69 -6.38 23.09
CA ARG A 243 -12.98 -6.14 23.76
C ARG A 243 -13.82 -7.39 24.03
N PHE A 244 -13.70 -8.44 23.22
CA PHE A 244 -14.61 -9.59 23.29
C PHE A 244 -13.89 -10.92 23.60
N SER A 245 -14.06 -11.37 24.84
CA SER A 245 -13.79 -12.73 25.31
C SER A 245 -14.95 -13.68 24.99
N VAL A 246 -14.70 -14.99 25.12
CA VAL A 246 -15.73 -16.03 24.95
C VAL A 246 -16.91 -15.80 25.91
N GLU A 247 -16.65 -15.35 27.14
CA GLU A 247 -17.71 -15.06 28.12
C GLU A 247 -18.59 -13.88 27.72
N GLN A 248 -17.99 -12.80 27.21
CA GLN A 248 -18.74 -11.63 26.73
C GLN A 248 -19.59 -11.97 25.50
N LEU A 249 -19.07 -12.80 24.60
CA LEU A 249 -19.82 -13.30 23.45
C LEU A 249 -20.99 -14.20 23.90
N LYS A 250 -20.81 -15.03 24.92
CA LYS A 250 -21.91 -15.83 25.51
C LYS A 250 -22.98 -14.95 26.15
N LYS A 251 -22.60 -13.88 26.87
CA LYS A 251 -23.56 -12.89 27.42
C LYS A 251 -24.43 -12.25 26.34
N LEU A 252 -23.90 -12.03 25.13
CA LEU A 252 -24.70 -11.55 24.00
C LEU A 252 -25.74 -12.60 23.58
N ILE A 253 -25.39 -13.89 23.53
CA ILE A 253 -26.36 -14.97 23.26
C ILE A 253 -27.50 -14.93 24.29
N ASP A 254 -27.16 -14.74 25.57
CA ASP A 254 -28.14 -14.70 26.67
C ASP A 254 -29.06 -13.47 26.57
N TYR A 255 -28.55 -12.31 26.18
CA TYR A 255 -29.35 -11.10 25.95
C TYR A 255 -30.43 -11.31 24.87
N PHE A 256 -30.12 -12.09 23.83
CA PHE A 256 -31.08 -12.49 22.80
C PHE A 256 -31.81 -13.80 23.13
N HIS A 257 -31.89 -14.18 24.41
CA HIS A 257 -32.61 -15.35 24.92
C HIS A 257 -32.22 -16.68 24.26
N GLY A 258 -30.96 -16.81 23.82
CA GLY A 258 -30.48 -18.01 23.15
C GLY A 258 -31.01 -18.19 21.72
N ASP A 259 -31.44 -17.12 21.06
CA ASP A 259 -31.95 -17.16 19.69
C ASP A 259 -30.98 -17.88 18.73
N GLY A 260 -31.53 -18.77 17.89
CA GLY A 260 -30.75 -19.62 17.01
C GLY A 260 -29.94 -18.86 15.95
N VAL A 261 -30.43 -17.71 15.49
CA VAL A 261 -29.71 -16.83 14.55
C VAL A 261 -28.50 -16.21 15.23
N VAL A 262 -28.70 -15.69 16.44
CA VAL A 262 -27.64 -15.04 17.21
C VAL A 262 -26.58 -16.05 17.60
N ARG A 263 -26.97 -17.25 18.04
CA ARG A 263 -26.04 -18.35 18.33
C ARG A 263 -25.26 -18.76 17.08
N TYR A 264 -25.90 -18.83 15.91
CA TYR A 264 -25.21 -19.05 14.64
C TYR A 264 -24.13 -18.00 14.38
N ILE A 265 -24.44 -16.70 14.52
CA ILE A 265 -23.45 -15.64 14.28
C ILE A 265 -22.28 -15.73 15.28
N ILE A 266 -22.59 -15.88 16.57
CA ILE A 266 -21.60 -15.76 17.64
C ILE A 266 -20.70 -16.99 17.73
N GLU A 267 -21.24 -18.21 17.61
CA GLU A 267 -20.41 -19.42 17.64
C GLU A 267 -19.50 -19.52 16.41
N THR A 268 -19.94 -19.01 15.25
CA THR A 268 -19.08 -18.89 14.06
C THR A 268 -17.87 -18.00 14.33
N ILE A 269 -18.08 -16.84 14.96
CA ILE A 269 -16.98 -15.95 15.37
C ILE A 269 -16.09 -16.60 16.43
N ILE A 270 -16.67 -17.30 17.40
CA ILE A 270 -15.91 -17.99 18.44
C ILE A 270 -14.99 -19.05 17.83
N TYR A 271 -15.48 -19.85 16.89
CA TYR A 271 -14.64 -20.82 16.19
C TYR A 271 -13.57 -20.16 15.35
N GLU A 272 -13.92 -19.11 14.60
CA GLU A 272 -12.96 -18.42 13.74
C GLU A 272 -11.81 -17.77 14.52
N LYS A 273 -12.11 -17.17 15.68
CA LYS A 273 -11.12 -16.47 16.52
C LYS A 273 -10.36 -17.40 17.47
N PHE A 274 -11.05 -18.32 18.12
CA PHE A 274 -10.52 -19.09 19.25
C PHE A 274 -10.34 -20.59 18.97
N ASN A 275 -10.72 -21.07 17.77
CA ASN A 275 -10.73 -22.50 17.40
C ASN A 275 -11.52 -23.38 18.39
N ILE A 276 -12.54 -22.81 19.04
CA ILE A 276 -13.44 -23.54 19.93
C ILE A 276 -14.57 -24.11 19.07
N LEU A 277 -14.77 -25.43 19.13
CA LEU A 277 -15.74 -26.13 18.29
C LEU A 277 -17.15 -25.54 18.46
N PRO A 278 -17.84 -25.22 17.36
CA PRO A 278 -19.23 -24.76 17.38
C PRO A 278 -20.17 -25.93 17.71
N SER A 279 -21.40 -25.60 18.12
CA SER A 279 -22.46 -26.59 18.28
C SER A 279 -22.86 -27.24 16.95
N SER A 280 -23.45 -28.45 17.02
CA SER A 280 -23.96 -29.15 15.83
C SER A 280 -24.96 -28.28 15.06
N MET A 281 -25.85 -27.59 15.78
CA MET A 281 -26.84 -26.68 15.19
C MET A 281 -26.20 -25.64 14.26
N VAL A 282 -25.08 -25.05 14.66
CA VAL A 282 -24.42 -23.98 13.87
C VAL A 282 -23.79 -24.54 12.60
N VAL A 283 -23.14 -25.70 12.69
CA VAL A 283 -22.60 -26.37 11.50
C VAL A 283 -23.71 -26.86 10.57
N GLU A 284 -24.78 -27.41 11.12
CA GLU A 284 -25.95 -27.82 10.35
C GLU A 284 -26.62 -26.63 9.65
N ASN A 285 -26.71 -25.47 10.32
CA ASN A 285 -27.22 -24.22 9.72
C ASN A 285 -26.35 -23.74 8.56
N HIS A 286 -25.01 -23.78 8.69
CA HIS A 286 -24.09 -23.45 7.58
C HIS A 286 -24.27 -24.41 6.39
N ILE A 287 -24.44 -25.71 6.65
CA ILE A 287 -24.69 -26.70 5.60
C ILE A 287 -26.05 -26.46 4.93
N GLN A 288 -27.11 -26.25 5.71
CA GLN A 288 -28.45 -26.00 5.18
C GLN A 288 -28.50 -24.71 4.36
N LEU A 289 -27.82 -23.65 4.81
CA LEU A 289 -27.69 -22.41 4.06
C LEU A 289 -27.02 -22.63 2.72
N LEU A 290 -25.93 -23.39 2.69
CA LEU A 290 -25.27 -23.72 1.44
C LEU A 290 -26.21 -24.51 0.53
N LEU A 291 -26.82 -25.59 1.04
CA LEU A 291 -27.72 -26.45 0.27
C LEU A 291 -28.92 -25.69 -0.30
N PHE A 292 -29.49 -24.75 0.45
CA PHE A 292 -30.58 -23.90 -0.01
C PHE A 292 -30.15 -22.97 -1.15
N ASN A 293 -28.92 -22.47 -1.09
CA ASN A 293 -28.42 -21.49 -2.05
C ASN A 293 -27.80 -22.09 -3.32
N VAL A 294 -27.47 -23.38 -3.33
CA VAL A 294 -26.86 -24.07 -4.49
C VAL A 294 -27.72 -23.94 -5.76
N SER A 295 -29.05 -23.85 -5.64
CA SER A 295 -29.97 -23.69 -6.79
C SER A 295 -30.39 -22.24 -7.06
N MET A 296 -30.01 -21.29 -6.21
CA MET A 296 -30.55 -19.92 -6.21
C MET A 296 -29.49 -18.86 -6.56
N LYS A 297 -28.20 -19.19 -6.45
CA LYS A 297 -27.08 -18.25 -6.57
C LYS A 297 -26.09 -18.70 -7.64
N SER A 298 -25.31 -17.76 -8.14
CA SER A 298 -24.19 -18.10 -9.05
C SER A 298 -23.09 -18.85 -8.30
N ASP A 299 -22.34 -19.70 -9.01
CA ASP A 299 -21.24 -20.48 -8.41
C ASP A 299 -20.19 -19.57 -7.74
N SER A 300 -19.88 -18.42 -8.34
CA SER A 300 -18.91 -17.47 -7.79
C SER A 300 -19.35 -16.90 -6.42
N GLU A 301 -20.62 -16.51 -6.29
CA GLU A 301 -21.17 -15.99 -5.04
C GLU A 301 -21.27 -17.07 -3.97
N LEU A 302 -21.62 -18.29 -4.37
CA LEU A 302 -21.71 -19.43 -3.45
C LEU A 302 -20.33 -19.75 -2.87
N LEU A 303 -19.30 -19.88 -3.71
CA LEU A 303 -17.94 -20.28 -3.31
C LEU A 303 -17.22 -19.24 -2.44
N ASN A 304 -17.62 -17.98 -2.54
CA ASN A 304 -17.11 -16.90 -1.70
C ASN A 304 -17.98 -16.62 -0.48
N SER A 305 -19.07 -17.38 -0.28
CA SER A 305 -19.95 -17.19 0.87
C SER A 305 -19.23 -17.54 2.18
N SER A 306 -19.60 -16.84 3.25
CA SER A 306 -19.06 -17.10 4.59
C SER A 306 -19.28 -18.54 5.05
N SER A 307 -20.41 -19.15 4.69
CA SER A 307 -20.68 -20.57 5.00
C SER A 307 -19.68 -21.51 4.32
N VAL A 308 -19.31 -21.26 3.06
CA VAL A 308 -18.28 -22.06 2.37
C VAL A 308 -16.92 -21.89 3.03
N LEU A 309 -16.53 -20.66 3.35
CA LEU A 309 -15.22 -20.38 3.95
C LEU A 309 -15.09 -20.97 5.36
N PHE A 310 -16.15 -20.85 6.17
CA PHE A 310 -16.23 -21.48 7.49
C PHE A 310 -16.12 -23.00 7.42
N LEU A 311 -16.90 -23.63 6.52
CA LEU A 311 -16.81 -25.07 6.31
C LEU A 311 -15.44 -25.47 5.76
N SER A 312 -14.85 -24.70 4.84
CA SER A 312 -13.50 -24.92 4.31
C SER A 312 -12.47 -25.01 5.42
N LYS A 313 -12.52 -24.10 6.40
CA LYS A 313 -11.65 -24.14 7.58
C LYS A 313 -11.85 -25.44 8.39
N LEU A 314 -13.11 -25.81 8.68
CA LEU A 314 -13.42 -27.08 9.36
C LEU A 314 -12.86 -28.31 8.62
N PHE A 315 -12.82 -28.30 7.28
CA PHE A 315 -12.24 -29.38 6.48
C PHE A 315 -10.70 -29.39 6.54
N LYS A 316 -10.06 -28.22 6.36
CA LYS A 316 -8.61 -28.08 6.41
C LYS A 316 -8.03 -28.50 7.76
N GLU A 317 -8.70 -28.11 8.86
CA GLU A 317 -8.32 -28.46 10.23
C GLU A 317 -8.76 -29.88 10.67
N LYS A 318 -9.50 -30.59 9.81
CA LYS A 318 -10.08 -31.93 10.08
C LYS A 318 -11.08 -31.97 11.24
N ASP A 319 -11.59 -30.82 11.66
CA ASP A 319 -12.56 -30.65 12.75
C ASP A 319 -13.98 -31.06 12.37
N PHE A 320 -14.32 -31.06 11.07
CA PHE A 320 -15.62 -31.51 10.59
C PHE A 320 -16.01 -32.94 11.03
N LYS A 321 -15.02 -33.80 11.35
CA LYS A 321 -15.25 -35.15 11.86
C LYS A 321 -15.57 -35.20 13.35
N LYS A 322 -15.19 -34.18 14.12
CA LYS A 322 -15.35 -34.10 15.57
C LYS A 322 -16.74 -33.62 16.00
N ILE A 323 -17.51 -33.07 15.06
CA ILE A 323 -18.84 -32.49 15.30
C ILE A 323 -19.92 -33.49 14.89
N SER A 324 -20.91 -33.70 15.77
CA SER A 324 -22.02 -34.60 15.52
C SER A 324 -23.05 -33.95 14.59
N ILE A 325 -22.98 -34.28 13.31
CA ILE A 325 -23.90 -33.82 12.25
C ILE A 325 -24.80 -34.99 11.86
N SER A 326 -26.08 -34.72 11.60
CA SER A 326 -27.00 -35.74 11.10
C SER A 326 -26.47 -36.41 9.83
N ASN A 327 -26.50 -37.75 9.80
CA ASN A 327 -25.99 -38.55 8.67
C ASN A 327 -26.65 -38.15 7.34
N TYR A 328 -27.95 -37.84 7.38
CA TYR A 328 -28.71 -37.35 6.23
C TYR A 328 -28.15 -36.05 5.66
N LEU A 329 -27.92 -35.05 6.52
CA LEU A 329 -27.43 -33.75 6.10
C LEU A 329 -25.98 -33.83 5.61
N ARG A 330 -25.14 -34.62 6.28
CA ARG A 330 -23.77 -34.90 5.83
C ARG A 330 -23.75 -35.53 4.44
N TYR A 331 -24.61 -36.51 4.18
CA TYR A 331 -24.72 -37.15 2.86
C TYR A 331 -25.14 -36.12 1.80
N LYS A 332 -26.21 -35.35 2.05
CA LYS A 332 -26.68 -34.32 1.12
C LYS A 332 -25.63 -33.25 0.82
N PHE A 333 -24.88 -32.83 1.83
CA PHE A 333 -23.78 -31.88 1.66
C PHE A 333 -22.68 -32.42 0.77
N MET A 334 -22.19 -33.64 1.05
CA MET A 334 -21.17 -34.27 0.22
C MET A 334 -21.64 -34.46 -1.21
N GLN A 335 -22.90 -34.86 -1.39
CA GLN A 335 -23.53 -34.99 -2.70
C GLN A 335 -23.58 -33.64 -3.43
N ALA A 336 -23.98 -32.56 -2.76
CA ALA A 336 -24.03 -31.22 -3.38
C ALA A 336 -22.64 -30.76 -3.85
N ILE A 337 -21.60 -30.96 -3.04
CA ILE A 337 -20.21 -30.65 -3.41
C ILE A 337 -19.72 -31.51 -4.59
N GLN A 338 -20.04 -32.81 -4.58
CA GLN A 338 -19.54 -33.76 -5.57
C GLN A 338 -20.34 -33.79 -6.88
N ASN A 339 -21.56 -33.26 -6.88
CA ASN A 339 -22.40 -33.09 -8.05
C ASN A 339 -22.06 -31.82 -8.85
N VAL A 340 -21.20 -30.94 -8.32
CA VAL A 340 -20.74 -29.77 -9.07
C VAL A 340 -20.02 -30.25 -10.33
N GLU A 341 -20.51 -29.77 -11.46
CA GLU A 341 -20.09 -30.16 -12.80
C GLU A 341 -19.16 -29.14 -13.45
N GLU A 342 -19.29 -27.86 -13.08
CA GLU A 342 -18.55 -26.74 -13.66
C GLU A 342 -17.07 -26.78 -13.23
N PRO A 343 -16.13 -26.89 -14.18
CA PRO A 343 -14.72 -27.14 -13.88
C PRO A 343 -14.03 -26.09 -13.00
N LYS A 344 -14.24 -24.78 -13.23
CA LYS A 344 -13.59 -23.74 -12.40
C LYS A 344 -14.05 -23.80 -10.95
N THR A 345 -15.31 -24.14 -10.71
CA THR A 345 -15.94 -24.31 -9.40
C THR A 345 -15.38 -25.55 -8.70
N ILE A 346 -15.18 -26.66 -9.42
CA ILE A 346 -14.53 -27.86 -8.87
C ILE A 346 -13.10 -27.53 -8.41
N GLU A 347 -12.32 -26.80 -9.21
CA GLU A 347 -10.94 -26.40 -8.86
C GLU A 347 -10.91 -25.58 -7.57
N LYS A 348 -11.80 -24.59 -7.47
CA LYS A 348 -11.91 -23.74 -6.28
C LYS A 348 -12.35 -24.53 -5.04
N LEU A 349 -13.32 -25.44 -5.16
CA LEU A 349 -13.72 -26.32 -4.05
C LEU A 349 -12.56 -27.18 -3.55
N LYS A 350 -11.75 -27.71 -4.47
CA LYS A 350 -10.55 -28.48 -4.14
C LYS A 350 -9.51 -27.62 -3.40
N ALA A 351 -9.25 -26.39 -3.86
CA ALA A 351 -8.37 -25.44 -3.18
C ALA A 351 -8.87 -25.03 -1.77
N LEU A 352 -10.20 -25.03 -1.59
CA LEU A 352 -10.85 -24.85 -0.30
C LEU A 352 -10.81 -26.10 0.59
N GLY A 353 -10.19 -27.20 0.15
CA GLY A 353 -9.99 -28.41 0.95
C GLY A 353 -11.20 -29.34 1.00
N PHE A 354 -12.24 -29.09 0.18
CA PHE A 354 -13.35 -30.01 0.05
C PHE A 354 -12.98 -31.26 -0.76
N PRO A 355 -13.57 -32.42 -0.45
CA PRO A 355 -13.26 -33.66 -1.17
C PRO A 355 -13.91 -33.68 -2.56
N THR A 356 -13.11 -33.90 -3.61
CA THR A 356 -13.59 -34.08 -4.98
C THR A 356 -13.82 -35.56 -5.33
N SER A 357 -14.82 -35.84 -6.17
CA SER A 357 -15.10 -37.18 -6.67
C SER A 357 -14.18 -37.58 -7.84
N LYS A 358 -14.14 -38.88 -8.19
CA LYS A 358 -13.39 -39.36 -9.37
C LYS A 358 -13.91 -38.71 -10.66
N GLN A 359 -15.22 -38.63 -10.82
CA GLN A 359 -15.87 -38.03 -11.99
C GLN A 359 -15.53 -36.53 -12.13
N GLN A 360 -15.49 -35.79 -11.03
CA GLN A 360 -15.07 -34.40 -11.02
C GLN A 360 -13.62 -34.23 -11.48
N ASN A 361 -12.72 -35.10 -11.02
CA ASN A 361 -11.32 -35.08 -11.46
C ASN A 361 -11.17 -35.41 -12.97
N GLU A 362 -11.99 -36.31 -13.51
CA GLU A 362 -12.04 -36.59 -14.97
C GLU A 362 -12.60 -35.42 -15.79
N ARG A 363 -13.60 -34.70 -15.26
CA ARG A 363 -14.15 -33.48 -15.88
C ARG A 363 -13.13 -32.35 -15.91
N LEU A 364 -12.41 -32.10 -14.82
CA LEU A 364 -11.31 -31.13 -14.77
C LEU A 364 -10.25 -31.41 -15.86
N LYS A 365 -9.90 -32.69 -16.02
CA LYS A 365 -8.98 -33.14 -17.07
C LYS A 365 -9.52 -32.87 -18.47
N SER A 366 -10.80 -33.14 -18.71
CA SER A 366 -11.45 -32.90 -20.01
C SER A 366 -11.61 -31.41 -20.33
N TYR A 367 -11.95 -30.60 -19.32
CA TYR A 367 -12.06 -29.16 -19.43
C TYR A 367 -10.73 -28.50 -19.78
N SER A 368 -9.66 -28.89 -19.09
CA SER A 368 -8.31 -28.38 -19.37
C SER A 368 -7.94 -28.64 -20.83
N ARG A 369 -8.23 -29.84 -21.35
CA ARG A 369 -8.01 -30.18 -22.77
C ARG A 369 -8.84 -29.29 -23.72
N ASN A 370 -10.09 -28.99 -23.38
CA ASN A 370 -10.94 -28.13 -24.19
C ASN A 370 -10.48 -26.66 -24.18
N LEU A 371 -9.98 -26.16 -23.04
CA LEU A 371 -9.36 -24.84 -22.97
C LEU A 371 -8.18 -24.78 -23.93
N TYR A 372 -7.30 -25.78 -23.95
CA TYR A 372 -6.19 -25.76 -24.89
C TYR A 372 -6.66 -25.81 -26.35
N LYS A 373 -7.67 -26.62 -26.69
CA LYS A 373 -8.29 -26.65 -28.03
C LYS A 373 -8.82 -25.30 -28.49
N SER A 374 -9.27 -24.45 -27.57
CA SER A 374 -9.83 -23.13 -27.91
C SER A 374 -8.83 -22.20 -28.61
N ILE A 375 -7.54 -22.54 -28.60
CA ILE A 375 -6.51 -21.84 -29.37
C ILE A 375 -6.83 -21.78 -30.87
N SER A 376 -7.54 -22.77 -31.41
CA SER A 376 -7.97 -22.75 -32.82
C SER A 376 -8.96 -21.61 -33.13
N ASN A 377 -9.63 -21.07 -32.11
CA ASN A 377 -10.63 -20.01 -32.25
C ASN A 377 -10.02 -18.62 -32.15
N VAL A 378 -8.76 -18.49 -31.73
CA VAL A 378 -8.07 -17.20 -31.63
C VAL A 378 -7.83 -16.64 -33.03
N GLN A 379 -8.31 -15.42 -33.29
CA GLN A 379 -8.15 -14.75 -34.59
C GLN A 379 -7.32 -13.46 -34.49
N ASN A 380 -7.25 -12.84 -33.31
CA ASN A 380 -6.59 -11.55 -33.12
C ASN A 380 -5.90 -11.46 -31.75
N ILE A 381 -5.18 -10.35 -31.53
CA ILE A 381 -4.41 -10.10 -30.30
C ILE A 381 -5.31 -10.11 -29.06
N ALA A 382 -6.50 -9.51 -29.12
CA ALA A 382 -7.41 -9.47 -27.97
C ALA A 382 -7.91 -10.87 -27.58
N ASP A 383 -8.16 -11.75 -28.55
CA ASP A 383 -8.50 -13.16 -28.29
C ASP A 383 -7.32 -13.91 -27.66
N LEU A 384 -6.09 -13.61 -28.09
CA LEU A 384 -4.88 -14.25 -27.57
C LEU A 384 -4.56 -13.80 -26.14
N ILE A 385 -4.77 -12.51 -25.82
CA ILE A 385 -4.72 -11.97 -24.45
C ILE A 385 -5.70 -12.73 -23.56
N ARG A 386 -6.98 -12.80 -23.98
CA ARG A 386 -8.03 -13.52 -23.25
C ARG A 386 -7.69 -15.00 -23.10
N TYR A 387 -7.07 -15.61 -24.10
CA TYR A 387 -6.62 -17.00 -24.04
C TYR A 387 -5.57 -17.18 -22.94
N PHE A 388 -4.48 -16.40 -22.93
CA PHE A 388 -3.44 -16.51 -21.92
C PHE A 388 -3.95 -16.23 -20.51
N ASP A 389 -4.87 -15.27 -20.34
CA ASP A 389 -5.53 -15.00 -19.05
C ASP A 389 -6.44 -16.15 -18.58
N SER A 390 -6.95 -16.96 -19.52
CA SER A 390 -7.90 -18.05 -19.22
C SER A 390 -7.24 -19.39 -18.88
N VAL A 391 -5.97 -19.59 -19.23
CA VAL A 391 -5.24 -20.85 -19.02
C VAL A 391 -4.69 -20.91 -17.59
N SER A 392 -5.55 -21.27 -16.63
CA SER A 392 -5.17 -21.41 -15.21
C SER A 392 -4.57 -22.78 -14.85
N LEU A 393 -4.77 -23.80 -15.69
CA LEU A 393 -4.38 -25.18 -15.45
C LEU A 393 -3.32 -25.61 -16.45
N VAL A 394 -2.18 -26.13 -15.99
CA VAL A 394 -1.06 -26.63 -16.83
C VAL A 394 -0.86 -28.15 -16.69
N VAL A 395 -1.50 -28.76 -15.69
CA VAL A 395 -1.28 -30.17 -15.30
C VAL A 395 -1.55 -31.16 -16.44
N TYR A 396 -2.36 -30.79 -17.44
CA TYR A 396 -2.75 -31.64 -18.56
C TYR A 396 -2.34 -31.11 -19.94
N LEU A 397 -1.47 -30.10 -20.01
CA LEU A 397 -0.93 -29.61 -21.29
C LEU A 397 0.10 -30.62 -21.83
N ASP A 398 -0.06 -31.01 -23.09
CA ASP A 398 0.86 -31.90 -23.80
C ASP A 398 1.58 -31.16 -24.95
N ASN A 399 2.48 -31.88 -25.63
CA ASN A 399 3.27 -31.32 -26.73
C ASN A 399 2.43 -30.90 -27.94
N GLU A 400 1.29 -31.56 -28.20
CA GLU A 400 0.46 -31.30 -29.37
C GLU A 400 -0.23 -29.94 -29.23
N TYR A 401 -0.89 -29.71 -28.09
CA TYR A 401 -1.53 -28.42 -27.83
C TYR A 401 -0.51 -27.29 -27.67
N PHE A 402 0.64 -27.56 -27.05
CA PHE A 402 1.72 -26.57 -26.97
C PHE A 402 2.18 -26.12 -28.36
N PHE A 403 2.30 -27.04 -29.33
CA PHE A 403 2.63 -26.71 -30.71
C PHE A 403 1.56 -25.82 -31.38
N GLN A 404 0.28 -26.06 -31.11
CA GLN A 404 -0.81 -25.22 -31.64
C GLN A 404 -0.77 -23.80 -31.06
N ILE A 405 -0.53 -23.66 -29.75
CA ILE A 405 -0.33 -22.35 -29.09
C ILE A 405 0.83 -21.60 -29.72
N ARG A 406 1.94 -22.30 -29.91
CA ARG A 406 3.13 -21.76 -30.56
C ARG A 406 2.85 -21.21 -31.96
N GLN A 407 2.16 -21.98 -32.79
CA GLN A 407 1.81 -21.57 -34.15
C GLN A 407 0.87 -20.37 -34.13
N LYS A 408 -0.14 -20.40 -33.27
CA LYS A 408 -1.14 -19.35 -33.20
C LYS A 408 -0.56 -18.00 -32.74
N PHE A 409 0.40 -18.01 -31.81
CA PHE A 409 1.14 -16.80 -31.46
C PHE A 409 1.86 -16.21 -32.68
N ARG A 410 2.52 -17.04 -33.50
CA ARG A 410 3.19 -16.57 -34.72
C ARG A 410 2.21 -16.02 -35.75
N GLU A 411 1.13 -16.73 -36.00
CA GLU A 411 0.07 -16.30 -36.93
C GLU A 411 -0.53 -14.93 -36.53
N VAL A 412 -0.88 -14.75 -35.25
CA VAL A 412 -1.64 -13.59 -34.77
C VAL A 412 -0.76 -12.37 -34.48
N VAL A 413 0.47 -12.59 -34.01
CA VAL A 413 1.37 -11.51 -33.55
C VAL A 413 2.50 -11.26 -34.55
N ILE A 414 3.02 -12.30 -35.21
CA ILE A 414 4.25 -12.20 -36.01
C ILE A 414 3.97 -12.08 -37.52
N GLU A 415 2.91 -12.71 -38.02
CA GLU A 415 2.60 -12.81 -39.46
C GLU A 415 1.58 -11.77 -39.96
N LYS A 416 1.16 -10.82 -39.11
CA LYS A 416 0.23 -9.74 -39.48
C LYS A 416 0.82 -8.78 -40.53
N GLU A 417 -0.02 -8.37 -41.50
CA GLU A 417 0.33 -7.39 -42.56
C GLU A 417 0.24 -5.91 -42.10
N GLU A 418 -0.49 -5.60 -41.03
CA GLU A 418 -0.63 -4.23 -40.52
C GLU A 418 0.63 -3.75 -39.77
N THR A 419 0.99 -2.47 -39.96
CA THR A 419 2.10 -1.81 -39.26
C THR A 419 1.94 -1.96 -37.75
N GLN A 420 2.94 -2.59 -37.14
CA GLN A 420 3.02 -2.98 -35.73
C GLN A 420 2.68 -1.83 -34.78
N SER A 421 1.85 -2.11 -33.77
CA SER A 421 1.51 -1.22 -32.67
C SER A 421 2.34 -1.57 -31.43
N LEU A 422 2.43 -0.65 -30.44
CA LEU A 422 2.99 -0.91 -29.09
C LEU A 422 2.45 -2.18 -28.40
N GLU A 423 1.35 -2.74 -28.91
CA GLU A 423 0.77 -4.01 -28.46
C GLU A 423 1.71 -5.19 -28.72
N THR A 424 2.58 -5.13 -29.75
CA THR A 424 3.52 -6.22 -30.08
C THR A 424 4.48 -6.50 -28.93
N ALA A 425 5.15 -5.47 -28.40
CA ALA A 425 6.07 -5.61 -27.28
C ALA A 425 5.37 -6.21 -26.03
N ASN A 426 4.13 -5.76 -25.76
CA ASN A 426 3.31 -6.34 -24.71
C ASN A 426 3.01 -7.82 -24.96
N MET A 427 2.67 -8.21 -26.20
CA MET A 427 2.40 -9.60 -26.54
C MET A 427 3.61 -10.51 -26.41
N PHE A 428 4.80 -10.04 -26.79
CA PHE A 428 6.06 -10.76 -26.55
C PHE A 428 6.27 -10.97 -25.04
N LEU A 429 6.07 -9.93 -24.23
CA LEU A 429 6.19 -10.01 -22.78
C LEU A 429 5.17 -10.98 -22.15
N MET A 430 3.89 -10.86 -22.53
CA MET A 430 2.81 -11.73 -22.05
C MET A 430 3.06 -13.20 -22.41
N TYR A 431 3.47 -13.47 -23.65
CA TYR A 431 3.75 -14.83 -24.08
C TYR A 431 4.96 -15.41 -23.35
N MET A 432 6.02 -14.62 -23.14
CA MET A 432 7.17 -15.05 -22.35
C MET A 432 6.77 -15.38 -20.89
N LYS A 433 5.96 -14.53 -20.26
CA LYS A 433 5.40 -14.81 -18.91
C LYS A 433 4.60 -16.10 -18.89
N PHE A 434 3.79 -16.35 -19.92
CA PHE A 434 3.06 -17.60 -20.08
C PHE A 434 4.00 -18.81 -20.19
N LEU A 435 5.07 -18.73 -20.99
CA LEU A 435 6.07 -19.80 -21.12
C LEU A 435 6.78 -20.10 -19.79
N TYR A 436 7.11 -19.08 -19.00
CA TYR A 436 7.68 -19.25 -17.65
C TYR A 436 6.66 -19.88 -16.69
N PHE A 437 5.41 -19.44 -16.71
CA PHE A 437 4.33 -20.07 -15.94
C PHE A 437 4.17 -21.56 -16.27
N LEU A 438 4.28 -21.94 -17.55
CA LEU A 438 4.30 -23.33 -17.98
C LEU A 438 5.52 -24.10 -17.44
N SER A 439 6.68 -23.45 -17.36
CA SER A 439 7.90 -24.06 -16.84
C SER A 439 7.77 -24.40 -15.35
N ASP A 440 7.20 -23.48 -14.56
CA ASP A 440 7.03 -23.66 -13.12
C ASP A 440 5.94 -24.68 -12.76
N ASN A 441 4.91 -24.81 -13.60
CA ASN A 441 3.75 -25.66 -13.37
C ASN A 441 3.68 -26.87 -14.33
N ARG A 442 4.82 -27.24 -14.91
CA ARG A 442 4.90 -28.21 -16.00
C ARG A 442 4.29 -29.58 -15.63
N GLY A 443 3.26 -30.00 -16.37
CA GLY A 443 2.75 -31.37 -16.30
C GLY A 443 3.76 -32.38 -16.89
N GLU A 444 3.68 -33.64 -16.46
CA GLU A 444 4.58 -34.71 -16.94
C GLU A 444 4.52 -34.92 -18.47
N GLN A 445 3.43 -34.50 -19.11
CA GLN A 445 3.16 -34.69 -20.54
C GLN A 445 3.84 -33.64 -21.44
N LEU A 446 4.29 -32.51 -20.89
CA LEU A 446 4.97 -31.46 -21.65
C LEU A 446 6.49 -31.66 -21.60
N ASN A 447 7.10 -31.79 -22.78
CA ASN A 447 8.54 -31.96 -22.92
C ASN A 447 9.28 -30.66 -22.55
N LYS A 448 10.16 -30.76 -21.54
CA LYS A 448 10.95 -29.62 -21.05
C LYS A 448 11.82 -28.98 -22.15
N ASN A 449 12.43 -29.77 -23.02
CA ASN A 449 13.32 -29.27 -24.06
C ASN A 449 12.54 -28.51 -25.13
N LEU A 450 11.32 -28.94 -25.46
CA LEU A 450 10.46 -28.20 -26.40
C LEU A 450 10.11 -26.81 -25.86
N LEU A 451 9.76 -26.72 -24.57
CA LEU A 451 9.45 -25.45 -23.91
C LEU A 451 10.66 -24.51 -23.88
N ILE A 452 11.83 -25.04 -23.48
CA ILE A 452 13.08 -24.26 -23.44
C ILE A 452 13.46 -23.74 -24.83
N ASN A 453 13.35 -24.59 -25.86
CA ASN A 453 13.67 -24.19 -27.23
C ASN A 453 12.75 -23.07 -27.73
N GLU A 454 11.47 -23.07 -27.32
CA GLU A 454 10.54 -22.00 -27.67
C GLU A 454 10.89 -20.69 -26.96
N ILE A 455 11.21 -20.72 -25.66
CA ILE A 455 11.67 -19.55 -24.90
C ILE A 455 12.87 -18.89 -25.61
N ILE A 456 13.88 -19.69 -25.98
CA ILE A 456 15.06 -19.21 -26.70
C ILE A 456 14.68 -18.67 -28.08
N SER A 457 13.80 -19.36 -28.81
CA SER A 457 13.37 -18.93 -30.15
C SER A 457 12.66 -17.57 -30.12
N ILE A 458 11.81 -17.31 -29.13
CA ILE A 458 11.05 -16.06 -29.03
C ILE A 458 11.94 -14.90 -28.61
N GLN A 459 12.86 -15.13 -27.67
CA GLN A 459 13.85 -14.13 -27.30
C GLN A 459 14.74 -13.74 -28.50
N ASN A 460 15.28 -14.73 -29.22
CA ASN A 460 16.07 -14.46 -30.43
C ASN A 460 15.27 -13.74 -31.51
N LEU A 461 13.98 -14.05 -31.67
CA LEU A 461 13.12 -13.38 -32.64
C LEU A 461 12.90 -11.91 -32.28
N TRP A 462 12.74 -11.61 -30.99
CA TRP A 462 12.66 -10.24 -30.51
C TRP A 462 13.95 -9.47 -30.83
N GLU A 463 15.08 -9.96 -30.32
CA GLU A 463 16.38 -9.29 -30.39
C GLU A 463 16.83 -9.03 -31.84
N ASN A 464 16.65 -10.00 -32.74
CA ASN A 464 17.17 -9.91 -34.10
C ASN A 464 16.20 -9.28 -35.12
N LYS A 465 14.92 -9.09 -34.76
CA LYS A 465 13.91 -8.61 -35.72
C LYS A 465 12.99 -7.53 -35.16
N TYR A 466 12.35 -7.78 -34.03
CA TYR A 466 11.27 -6.90 -33.55
C TYR A 466 11.75 -5.70 -32.75
N TYR A 467 12.89 -5.80 -32.04
CA TYR A 467 13.42 -4.70 -31.25
C TYR A 467 13.62 -3.42 -32.09
N GLU A 468 14.37 -3.51 -33.20
CA GLU A 468 14.62 -2.37 -34.10
C GLU A 468 13.33 -1.88 -34.77
N GLN A 469 12.40 -2.79 -35.11
CA GLN A 469 11.13 -2.41 -35.71
C GLN A 469 10.27 -1.58 -34.75
N GLU A 470 10.11 -2.05 -33.51
CA GLU A 470 9.35 -1.34 -32.48
C GLU A 470 10.00 0.00 -32.12
N LEU A 471 11.34 0.04 -32.01
CA LEU A 471 12.07 1.28 -31.74
C LEU A 471 11.81 2.35 -32.81
N ASN A 472 11.82 1.97 -34.09
CA ASN A 472 11.55 2.88 -35.21
C ASN A 472 10.09 3.34 -35.30
N ASN A 473 9.15 2.62 -34.69
CA ASN A 473 7.74 3.01 -34.62
C ASN A 473 7.45 3.98 -33.45
N MET A 474 8.40 4.21 -32.55
CA MET A 474 8.23 5.14 -31.45
C MET A 474 8.30 6.60 -31.90
N GLN A 475 7.48 7.46 -31.29
CA GLN A 475 7.57 8.90 -31.51
C GLN A 475 8.69 9.50 -30.65
N GLU A 476 9.65 10.15 -31.30
CA GLU A 476 10.71 10.89 -30.62
C GLU A 476 10.26 12.33 -30.35
N PHE A 477 10.31 12.74 -29.08
CA PHE A 477 10.21 14.14 -28.69
C PHE A 477 11.61 14.64 -28.36
N SER A 478 12.15 15.51 -29.19
CA SER A 478 13.47 16.11 -28.99
C SER A 478 13.35 17.54 -28.45
N TYR A 479 14.21 17.87 -27.51
CA TYR A 479 14.35 19.21 -26.95
C TYR A 479 15.82 19.60 -27.01
N GLN A 480 16.11 20.79 -27.55
CA GLN A 480 17.46 21.31 -27.65
C GLN A 480 17.61 22.55 -26.77
N GLN A 481 18.65 22.57 -25.96
CA GLN A 481 19.03 23.71 -25.13
C GLN A 481 20.51 24.03 -25.32
N GLN A 482 20.85 25.31 -25.39
CA GLN A 482 22.24 25.76 -25.34
C GLN A 482 22.63 26.10 -23.89
N ILE A 483 23.79 25.61 -23.47
CA ILE A 483 24.36 25.88 -22.15
C ILE A 483 25.58 26.79 -22.34
N PRO A 484 25.67 27.94 -21.64
CA PRO A 484 26.81 28.83 -21.76
C PRO A 484 28.13 28.17 -21.31
N ASP A 485 29.23 28.44 -22.00
CA ASP A 485 30.57 27.93 -21.64
C ASP A 485 30.98 28.28 -20.20
N THR A 486 30.47 29.40 -19.67
CA THR A 486 30.68 29.81 -18.27
C THR A 486 30.09 28.81 -17.28
N GLU A 487 28.92 28.23 -17.57
CA GLU A 487 28.29 27.21 -16.72
C GLU A 487 29.00 25.86 -16.86
N ILE A 488 29.44 25.50 -18.07
CA ILE A 488 30.27 24.30 -18.31
C ILE A 488 31.58 24.41 -17.51
N LYS A 489 32.23 25.57 -17.54
CA LYS A 489 33.46 25.82 -16.78
C LYS A 489 33.23 25.72 -15.27
N LYS A 490 32.15 26.31 -14.73
CA LYS A 490 31.79 26.17 -13.31
C LYS A 490 31.60 24.71 -12.90
N LEU A 491 30.93 23.90 -13.73
CA LEU A 491 30.74 22.48 -13.44
C LEU A 491 32.06 21.71 -13.45
N ASN A 492 32.91 21.94 -14.46
CA ASN A 492 34.24 21.33 -14.53
C ASN A 492 35.10 21.70 -13.31
N ASP A 493 35.09 22.98 -12.91
CA ASP A 493 35.83 23.48 -11.76
C ASP A 493 35.26 22.91 -10.45
N LEU A 494 33.94 22.70 -10.34
CA LEU A 494 33.31 22.00 -9.21
C LEU A 494 33.80 20.56 -9.11
N ILE A 495 33.82 19.81 -10.22
CA ILE A 495 34.29 18.42 -10.23
C ILE A 495 35.78 18.33 -9.88
N GLN A 496 36.62 19.23 -10.39
CA GLN A 496 38.06 19.19 -10.12
C GLN A 496 38.41 19.58 -8.68
N ASN A 497 37.78 20.64 -8.15
CA ASN A 497 38.13 21.20 -6.83
C ASN A 497 37.31 20.60 -5.68
N TYR A 498 36.07 20.18 -5.96
CA TYR A 498 35.16 19.65 -4.95
C TYR A 498 34.28 18.49 -5.47
N PRO A 499 34.88 17.30 -5.77
CA PRO A 499 34.17 16.13 -6.30
C PRO A 499 32.95 15.70 -5.47
N LEU A 500 32.99 15.88 -4.14
CA LEU A 500 31.89 15.54 -3.25
C LEU A 500 30.65 16.45 -3.47
N GLY A 501 30.85 17.69 -3.89
CA GLY A 501 29.76 18.61 -4.24
C GLY A 501 29.03 18.19 -5.51
N PHE A 502 29.72 17.56 -6.46
CA PHE A 502 29.07 16.98 -7.63
C PHE A 502 28.10 15.85 -7.24
N ALA A 503 28.49 15.00 -6.28
CA ALA A 503 27.61 13.97 -5.77
C ALA A 503 26.33 14.54 -5.14
N LYS A 504 26.44 15.65 -4.40
CA LYS A 504 25.29 16.38 -3.81
C LYS A 504 24.30 16.90 -4.86
N GLN A 505 24.76 17.21 -6.06
CA GLN A 505 23.88 17.63 -7.16
C GLN A 505 23.20 16.45 -7.87
N CYS A 506 23.79 15.25 -7.77
CA CYS A 506 23.24 14.04 -8.40
C CYS A 506 22.26 13.31 -7.47
N ILE A 507 22.66 13.07 -6.22
CA ILE A 507 21.89 12.34 -5.20
C ILE A 507 21.34 13.36 -4.19
N LEU A 508 20.07 13.74 -4.38
CA LEU A 508 19.39 14.74 -3.56
C LEU A 508 18.80 14.09 -2.30
N VAL A 509 19.56 14.13 -1.20
CA VAL A 509 19.29 13.31 0.00
C VAL A 509 18.79 14.07 1.23
N THR A 510 18.77 15.40 1.18
CA THR A 510 18.16 16.22 2.23
C THR A 510 16.66 15.99 2.28
N GLU A 511 16.04 16.02 3.45
CA GLU A 511 14.60 15.75 3.59
C GLU A 511 13.74 16.66 2.70
N GLU A 512 14.07 17.95 2.60
CA GLU A 512 13.38 18.92 1.74
C GLU A 512 13.39 18.48 0.26
N LYS A 513 14.57 18.12 -0.26
CA LYS A 513 14.69 17.62 -1.65
C LYS A 513 14.01 16.28 -1.87
N THR A 514 14.01 15.40 -0.88
CA THR A 514 13.25 14.15 -0.95
C THR A 514 11.76 14.45 -1.04
N ILE A 515 11.25 15.39 -0.24
CA ILE A 515 9.84 15.84 -0.28
C ILE A 515 9.52 16.46 -1.65
N GLU A 516 10.36 17.34 -2.21
CA GLU A 516 10.13 17.92 -3.53
C GLU A 516 9.96 16.84 -4.62
N ILE A 517 10.79 15.79 -4.59
CA ILE A 517 10.67 14.68 -5.55
C ILE A 517 9.36 13.90 -5.32
N MET A 518 9.00 13.66 -4.06
CA MET A 518 7.75 12.98 -3.69
C MET A 518 6.50 13.80 -4.06
N GLU A 519 6.53 15.12 -3.90
CA GLU A 519 5.45 16.03 -4.33
C GLU A 519 5.27 15.96 -5.84
N LEU A 520 6.35 16.08 -6.62
CA LEU A 520 6.28 15.94 -8.08
C LEU A 520 5.71 14.58 -8.51
N ALA A 521 6.09 13.50 -7.84
CA ALA A 521 5.55 12.17 -8.11
C ALA A 521 4.06 12.07 -7.73
N SER A 522 3.66 12.70 -6.64
CA SER A 522 2.29 12.77 -6.16
C SER A 522 1.37 13.54 -7.12
N GLU A 523 1.88 14.61 -7.72
CA GLU A 523 1.18 15.41 -8.73
C GLU A 523 1.06 14.67 -10.07
N ASN A 524 2.06 13.88 -10.43
CA ASN A 524 2.10 13.08 -11.66
C ASN A 524 1.77 11.60 -11.40
N SER A 525 0.83 11.33 -10.49
CA SER A 525 0.56 9.99 -9.96
C SER A 525 0.20 8.95 -11.01
N LEU A 526 -0.40 9.36 -12.14
CA LEU A 526 -0.74 8.47 -13.24
C LEU A 526 0.48 7.72 -13.79
N LEU A 527 1.66 8.37 -13.83
CA LEU A 527 2.91 7.72 -14.26
C LEU A 527 3.30 6.54 -13.38
N TYR A 528 2.91 6.58 -12.10
CA TYR A 528 3.26 5.58 -11.10
C TYR A 528 2.14 4.54 -10.86
N PHE A 529 0.95 4.78 -11.42
CA PHE A 529 -0.20 3.86 -11.36
C PHE A 529 -0.36 2.99 -12.61
N ILE A 530 0.16 3.41 -13.76
CA ILE A 530 -0.01 2.71 -15.03
C ILE A 530 1.19 1.79 -15.28
N ASN A 531 0.95 0.61 -15.85
CA ASN A 531 2.01 -0.28 -16.29
C ASN A 531 2.73 0.33 -17.50
N ARG A 532 4.05 0.51 -17.39
CA ARG A 532 4.91 0.95 -18.50
C ARG A 532 5.67 -0.26 -19.02
N ILE A 533 5.88 -0.33 -20.32
CA ILE A 533 6.71 -1.36 -20.96
C ILE A 533 7.97 -0.68 -21.46
N ILE A 534 9.12 -1.24 -21.12
CA ILE A 534 10.43 -0.81 -21.60
C ILE A 534 10.78 -1.66 -22.82
N ILE A 535 11.00 -0.99 -23.96
CA ILE A 535 11.50 -1.60 -25.19
C ILE A 535 13.01 -1.75 -25.04
N ASP A 536 13.46 -2.99 -24.82
CA ASP A 536 14.85 -3.32 -24.51
C ASP A 536 15.43 -4.29 -25.57
N PRO A 537 16.72 -4.16 -25.94
CA PRO A 537 17.31 -4.98 -27.01
C PRO A 537 17.19 -6.48 -26.80
N ILE A 538 17.33 -6.94 -25.54
CA ILE A 538 17.32 -8.37 -25.24
C ILE A 538 15.90 -8.91 -25.27
N PHE A 539 14.98 -8.21 -24.58
CA PHE A 539 13.56 -8.57 -24.51
C PHE A 539 12.75 -7.43 -23.86
N PRO A 540 11.47 -7.19 -24.20
CA PRO A 540 10.64 -6.21 -23.50
C PRO A 540 10.57 -6.51 -22.01
N LYS A 541 10.47 -5.47 -21.18
CA LYS A 541 10.39 -5.58 -19.73
C LYS A 541 9.24 -4.73 -19.21
N ASP A 542 8.62 -5.14 -18.11
CA ASP A 542 7.78 -4.20 -17.35
C ASP A 542 8.66 -3.08 -16.79
N SER A 543 8.04 -1.94 -16.52
CA SER A 543 8.64 -0.90 -15.69
C SER A 543 9.25 -1.54 -14.45
N PRO A 544 10.49 -1.17 -14.08
CA PRO A 544 11.08 -1.65 -12.85
C PRO A 544 10.18 -1.26 -11.67
N ASP A 545 9.83 -2.25 -10.86
CA ASP A 545 9.44 -2.02 -9.48
C ASP A 545 10.71 -2.04 -8.62
N ILE A 546 10.67 -1.34 -7.50
CA ILE A 546 11.78 -1.33 -6.55
C ILE A 546 11.86 -2.67 -5.83
N GLU A 547 13.00 -3.36 -5.97
CA GLU A 547 13.32 -4.56 -5.20
C GLU A 547 13.99 -4.15 -3.88
N LEU A 548 13.30 -4.37 -2.76
CA LEU A 548 13.86 -4.10 -1.43
C LEU A 548 14.58 -5.31 -0.83
N ASP A 549 14.28 -6.51 -1.33
CA ASP A 549 14.90 -7.73 -0.85
C ASP A 549 16.40 -7.71 -1.17
N ARG A 550 17.24 -7.84 -0.13
CA ARG A 550 18.71 -7.81 -0.20
C ARG A 550 19.33 -6.44 -0.56
N HIS A 551 18.54 -5.37 -0.57
CA HIS A 551 18.98 -4.01 -0.87
C HIS A 551 18.96 -3.12 0.39
N ASP A 552 19.88 -3.39 1.32
CA ASP A 552 19.90 -2.78 2.66
C ASP A 552 19.84 -1.24 2.63
N VAL A 553 20.54 -0.58 1.70
CA VAL A 553 20.51 0.88 1.56
C VAL A 553 19.15 1.39 1.07
N ASP A 554 18.48 0.66 0.16
CA ASP A 554 17.12 1.04 -0.27
C ASP A 554 16.09 0.79 0.83
N GLN A 555 16.34 -0.14 1.76
CA GLN A 555 15.52 -0.31 2.97
C GLN A 555 15.64 0.90 3.91
N LEU A 556 16.81 1.53 3.98
CA LEU A 556 17.00 2.79 4.72
C LEU A 556 16.29 3.96 4.02
N LEU A 557 16.33 4.03 2.68
CA LEU A 557 15.52 4.97 1.92
C LEU A 557 14.01 4.74 2.14
N ASP A 558 13.57 3.48 2.19
CA ASP A 558 12.18 3.12 2.52
C ASP A 558 11.79 3.58 3.93
N LYS A 559 12.68 3.45 4.92
CA LYS A 559 12.48 4.00 6.27
C LYS A 559 12.30 5.52 6.23
N GLN A 560 13.15 6.24 5.50
CA GLN A 560 13.06 7.70 5.35
C GLN A 560 11.75 8.12 4.66
N VAL A 561 11.40 7.47 3.55
CA VAL A 561 10.15 7.72 2.81
C VAL A 561 8.93 7.45 3.67
N LYS A 562 8.91 6.35 4.43
CA LYS A 562 7.81 6.04 5.37
C LYS A 562 7.69 7.10 6.46
N SER A 563 8.81 7.52 7.06
CA SER A 563 8.82 8.62 8.03
C SER A 563 8.24 9.92 7.45
N ILE A 564 8.59 10.25 6.21
CA ILE A 564 8.03 11.43 5.52
C ILE A 564 6.52 11.25 5.27
N ILE A 565 6.06 10.07 4.87
CA ILE A 565 4.62 9.81 4.70
C ILE A 565 3.89 9.95 6.04
N ASP A 566 4.40 9.33 7.10
CA ASP A 566 3.77 9.32 8.42
C ASP A 566 3.67 10.74 9.01
N ASN A 567 4.74 11.55 8.84
CA ASN A 567 4.82 12.88 9.45
C ASN A 567 4.34 14.03 8.53
N LYS A 568 4.46 13.87 7.21
CA LYS A 568 4.30 14.94 6.21
C LYS A 568 3.41 14.57 5.02
N SER A 569 2.61 13.49 5.12
CA SER A 569 1.65 13.12 4.06
C SER A 569 0.66 14.22 3.66
N TYR A 570 0.42 15.21 4.53
CA TYR A 570 -0.42 16.36 4.19
C TYR A 570 0.12 17.20 3.03
N LYS A 571 1.41 17.08 2.68
CA LYS A 571 2.04 17.76 1.53
C LYS A 571 1.67 17.12 0.18
N PHE A 572 1.31 15.84 0.18
CA PHE A 572 1.07 15.09 -1.05
C PHE A 572 -0.41 15.13 -1.47
N ARG A 573 -0.69 15.48 -2.73
CA ARG A 573 -2.05 15.46 -3.31
C ARG A 573 -2.62 14.05 -3.36
N ASN A 574 -1.78 13.11 -3.81
CA ASN A 574 -2.04 11.68 -3.86
C ASN A 574 -0.96 10.95 -3.05
N ILE A 575 -1.35 10.25 -1.99
CA ILE A 575 -0.42 9.45 -1.19
C ILE A 575 -0.14 8.16 -1.94
N LEU A 576 1.07 8.03 -2.49
CA LEU A 576 1.53 6.82 -3.18
C LEU A 576 2.08 5.80 -2.17
N LYS A 577 2.20 4.54 -2.61
CA LYS A 577 2.91 3.52 -1.84
C LYS A 577 4.40 3.88 -1.75
N PRO A 578 5.09 3.56 -0.63
CA PRO A 578 6.51 3.90 -0.44
C PRO A 578 7.42 3.49 -1.61
N ASN A 579 7.22 2.29 -2.16
CA ASN A 579 8.00 1.78 -3.29
C ASN A 579 7.90 2.67 -4.55
N LYS A 580 6.77 3.33 -4.79
CA LYS A 580 6.60 4.25 -5.93
C LYS A 580 7.35 5.57 -5.72
N TYR A 581 7.43 6.05 -4.49
CA TYR A 581 8.28 7.21 -4.17
C TYR A 581 9.76 6.87 -4.27
N ILE A 582 10.19 5.68 -3.83
CA ILE A 582 11.59 5.23 -4.00
C ILE A 582 11.93 5.11 -5.49
N LEU A 583 11.01 4.61 -6.31
CA LEU A 583 11.17 4.59 -7.77
C LEU A 583 11.39 6.01 -8.33
N ALA A 584 10.57 6.98 -7.91
CA ALA A 584 10.72 8.38 -8.32
C ALA A 584 12.08 8.98 -7.90
N LEU A 585 12.60 8.61 -6.72
CA LEU A 585 13.94 9.01 -6.26
C LEU A 585 15.04 8.46 -7.18
N HIS A 586 15.01 7.15 -7.49
CA HIS A 586 16.00 6.54 -8.39
C HIS A 586 15.92 7.11 -9.81
N GLU A 587 14.72 7.31 -10.36
CA GLU A 587 14.52 7.97 -11.65
C GLU A 587 15.10 9.40 -11.66
N ASN A 588 14.92 10.15 -10.56
CA ASN A 588 15.50 11.47 -10.40
C ASN A 588 17.03 11.43 -10.35
N TYR A 589 17.62 10.52 -9.58
CA TYR A 589 19.07 10.34 -9.48
C TYR A 589 19.70 10.02 -10.84
N ILE A 590 19.11 9.09 -11.59
CA ILE A 590 19.56 8.70 -12.93
C ILE A 590 19.48 9.90 -13.89
N ARG A 591 18.38 10.65 -13.85
CA ARG A 591 18.21 11.85 -14.68
C ARG A 591 19.27 12.91 -14.38
N ASN A 592 19.52 13.20 -13.11
CA ASN A 592 20.48 14.22 -12.69
C ASN A 592 21.91 13.83 -13.09
N VAL A 593 22.33 12.59 -12.81
CA VAL A 593 23.69 12.15 -13.18
C VAL A 593 23.87 12.13 -14.70
N THR A 594 22.86 11.69 -15.46
CA THR A 594 22.93 11.67 -16.93
C THR A 594 23.07 13.07 -17.49
N PHE A 595 22.30 14.03 -16.97
CA PHE A 595 22.38 15.43 -17.39
C PHE A 595 23.75 16.03 -17.07
N LEU A 596 24.19 15.94 -15.81
CA LEU A 596 25.42 16.58 -15.34
C LEU A 596 26.68 15.96 -15.97
N THR A 597 26.73 14.64 -16.14
CA THR A 597 27.87 13.96 -16.78
C THR A 597 27.93 14.22 -18.29
N THR A 598 26.80 14.49 -18.94
CA THR A 598 26.77 14.93 -20.35
C THR A 598 27.45 16.29 -20.51
N ILE A 599 27.22 17.22 -19.59
CA ILE A 599 27.81 18.57 -19.60
C ILE A 599 29.32 18.53 -19.30
N PHE A 600 29.77 17.61 -18.44
CA PHE A 600 31.19 17.44 -18.12
C PHE A 600 32.02 17.06 -19.35
N ASN A 601 32.98 17.91 -19.74
CA ASN A 601 33.76 17.74 -20.97
C ASN A 601 35.28 17.56 -20.77
N ARG A 602 35.79 17.54 -19.53
CA ARG A 602 37.20 17.26 -19.20
C ARG A 602 37.49 15.79 -18.92
N THR A 603 36.89 14.89 -19.70
CA THR A 603 36.97 13.44 -19.45
C THR A 603 38.38 12.87 -19.65
N GLU A 604 39.07 13.30 -20.72
CA GLU A 604 40.45 12.89 -21.02
C GLU A 604 41.43 13.32 -19.91
N GLU A 605 41.33 14.57 -19.46
CA GLU A 605 42.16 15.11 -18.37
C GLU A 605 41.99 14.27 -17.09
N LEU A 606 40.76 13.95 -16.71
CA LEU A 606 40.47 13.13 -15.53
C LEU A 606 41.02 11.70 -15.69
N TYR A 607 40.88 11.11 -16.87
CA TYR A 607 41.40 9.78 -17.18
C TYR A 607 42.92 9.72 -17.02
N LEU A 608 43.64 10.68 -17.61
CA LEU A 608 45.10 10.76 -17.54
C LEU A 608 45.59 11.01 -16.11
N TYR A 609 44.89 11.87 -15.35
CA TYR A 609 45.16 12.08 -13.93
C TYR A 609 45.04 10.76 -13.13
N LEU A 610 43.94 10.01 -13.31
CA LEU A 610 43.75 8.74 -12.62
C LEU A 610 44.79 7.69 -13.04
N ASN A 611 45.19 7.64 -14.32
CA ASN A 611 46.27 6.77 -14.78
C ASN A 611 47.59 7.10 -14.08
N SER A 612 47.93 8.39 -13.94
CA SER A 612 49.17 8.83 -13.30
C SER A 612 49.25 8.48 -11.80
N CYS A 613 48.09 8.33 -11.15
CA CYS A 613 47.99 7.99 -9.73
C CYS A 613 47.67 6.51 -9.49
N SER A 614 47.52 5.71 -10.55
CA SER A 614 47.15 4.30 -10.50
C SER A 614 48.38 3.40 -10.41
N LYS A 615 48.23 2.25 -9.75
CA LYS A 615 49.22 1.16 -9.79
C LYS A 615 49.09 0.27 -11.02
N PHE A 616 47.95 0.39 -11.73
CA PHE A 616 47.65 -0.32 -12.96
C PHE A 616 47.91 0.59 -14.14
N ASN A 617 48.57 0.08 -15.17
CA ASN A 617 48.73 0.78 -16.44
C ASN A 617 47.42 0.68 -17.23
N PHE A 618 46.83 1.83 -17.53
CA PHE A 618 45.64 1.86 -18.36
C PHE A 618 45.97 1.73 -19.85
N ILE A 619 45.00 1.29 -20.65
CA ILE A 619 45.07 1.43 -22.11
C ILE A 619 45.08 2.91 -22.50
N GLU A 620 45.55 3.23 -23.72
CA GLU A 620 45.54 4.61 -24.20
C GLU A 620 44.11 5.14 -24.30
N PHE A 621 43.94 6.43 -23.99
CA PHE A 621 42.65 7.08 -24.11
C PHE A 621 42.23 7.17 -25.58
N ASP A 622 41.02 6.74 -25.88
CA ASP A 622 40.38 6.90 -27.18
C ASP A 622 39.10 7.71 -27.02
N ARG A 623 38.75 8.52 -28.03
CA ARG A 623 37.45 9.20 -28.08
C ARG A 623 36.32 8.21 -28.32
N GLU A 624 36.61 7.12 -29.03
CA GLU A 624 35.71 5.99 -29.18
C GLU A 624 35.89 5.04 -27.97
N ILE A 625 35.15 5.35 -26.91
CA ILE A 625 35.17 4.55 -25.68
C ILE A 625 34.74 3.11 -25.99
N LYS A 626 35.46 2.15 -25.41
CA LYS A 626 35.22 0.70 -25.53
C LYS A 626 34.97 0.11 -24.14
N ILE A 627 34.32 -1.05 -24.05
CA ILE A 627 34.07 -1.75 -22.77
C ILE A 627 35.37 -1.92 -21.95
N ALA A 628 36.48 -2.24 -22.61
CA ALA A 628 37.80 -2.36 -21.96
C ALA A 628 38.25 -1.08 -21.24
N HIS A 629 37.85 0.10 -21.73
CA HIS A 629 38.19 1.38 -21.10
C HIS A 629 37.53 1.54 -19.73
N ILE A 630 36.35 0.93 -19.55
CA ILE A 630 35.57 0.98 -18.31
C ILE A 630 36.00 -0.14 -17.37
N THR A 631 36.06 -1.38 -17.87
CA THR A 631 36.28 -2.56 -17.01
C THR A 631 37.65 -2.55 -16.33
N GLN A 632 38.67 -1.93 -16.94
CA GLN A 632 39.97 -1.71 -16.31
C GLN A 632 39.92 -0.80 -15.07
N LEU A 633 38.90 0.05 -14.95
CA LEU A 633 38.74 0.99 -13.84
C LEU A 633 38.14 0.31 -12.61
N PHE A 634 37.45 -0.82 -12.76
CA PHE A 634 36.81 -1.51 -11.64
C PHE A 634 37.84 -1.95 -10.58
N PRO A 635 38.96 -2.63 -10.91
CA PRO A 635 39.98 -2.95 -9.91
C PRO A 635 40.49 -1.75 -9.13
N LEU A 636 40.66 -0.60 -9.79
CA LEU A 636 41.08 0.64 -9.12
C LEU A 636 40.01 1.17 -8.17
N LEU A 637 38.75 1.23 -8.59
CA LEU A 637 37.64 1.63 -7.73
C LEU A 637 37.52 0.70 -6.52
N GLU A 638 37.61 -0.60 -6.74
CA GLU A 638 37.55 -1.60 -5.66
C GLU A 638 38.73 -1.49 -4.69
N GLU A 639 39.94 -1.20 -5.18
CA GLU A 639 41.10 -0.91 -4.33
C GLU A 639 40.84 0.32 -3.45
N LYS A 640 40.31 1.40 -4.04
CA LYS A 640 39.99 2.64 -3.33
C LYS A 640 38.89 2.45 -2.28
N ILE A 641 37.84 1.70 -2.58
CA ILE A 641 36.79 1.36 -1.60
C ILE A 641 37.39 0.56 -0.42
N ARG A 642 38.31 -0.37 -0.68
CA ARG A 642 39.00 -1.12 0.38
C ARG A 642 39.97 -0.26 1.19
N GLU A 643 40.64 0.70 0.55
CA GLU A 643 41.49 1.69 1.24
C GLU A 643 40.63 2.54 2.19
N LEU A 644 39.51 3.08 1.71
CA LEU A 644 38.53 3.79 2.52
C LEU A 644 38.06 2.94 3.72
N ALA A 645 37.69 1.68 3.46
CA ALA A 645 37.24 0.76 4.51
C ALA A 645 38.27 0.61 5.64
N ARG A 646 39.55 0.40 5.30
CA ARG A 646 40.63 0.27 6.29
C ARG A 646 40.80 1.54 7.11
N LEU A 647 40.75 2.71 6.47
CA LEU A 647 40.88 3.99 7.16
C LEU A 647 39.70 4.26 8.10
N SER A 648 38.51 3.82 7.71
CA SER A 648 37.29 3.96 8.51
C SER A 648 37.09 2.82 9.52
N GLY A 649 38.06 1.91 9.70
CA GLY A 649 37.99 0.84 10.71
C GLY A 649 37.22 -0.44 10.30
N TYR A 650 36.78 -0.55 9.04
CA TYR A 650 36.07 -1.72 8.53
C TYR A 650 37.01 -2.79 7.98
N ASN A 651 36.67 -4.06 8.22
CA ASN A 651 37.45 -5.19 7.69
C ASN A 651 37.14 -5.42 6.20
N PRO A 652 38.11 -5.27 5.28
CA PRO A 652 37.91 -5.54 3.85
C PRO A 652 37.93 -7.03 3.51
N PHE A 653 38.23 -7.92 4.46
CA PHE A 653 38.32 -9.37 4.25
C PHE A 653 37.10 -10.12 4.78
N LYS A 654 36.77 -11.25 4.15
CA LYS A 654 35.67 -12.12 4.59
C LYS A 654 36.02 -12.74 5.93
N MET A 655 35.05 -12.83 6.85
CA MET A 655 35.25 -13.38 8.21
C MET A 655 34.87 -14.86 8.35
N LYS A 656 34.53 -15.55 7.25
CA LYS A 656 34.19 -16.98 7.30
C LYS A 656 35.46 -17.84 7.39
N LYS A 657 35.48 -18.84 8.28
CA LYS A 657 36.63 -19.73 8.55
C LYS A 657 37.27 -20.39 7.31
N LYS A 658 36.53 -20.57 6.21
CA LYS A 658 37.05 -21.15 4.96
C LYS A 658 37.44 -20.13 3.89
N GLU A 659 37.05 -18.86 4.07
CA GLU A 659 37.27 -17.77 3.09
C GLU A 659 38.02 -16.59 3.73
N PHE A 660 38.59 -16.77 4.92
CA PHE A 660 39.32 -15.72 5.62
C PHE A 660 40.52 -15.29 4.75
N MET A 661 40.78 -13.98 4.69
CA MET A 661 41.71 -13.31 3.78
C MET A 661 41.27 -13.15 2.31
N ASN A 662 40.13 -13.72 1.89
CA ASN A 662 39.53 -13.30 0.61
C ASN A 662 38.89 -11.92 0.79
N TYR A 663 39.03 -11.04 -0.21
CA TYR A 663 38.37 -9.74 -0.18
C TYR A 663 36.84 -9.89 -0.14
N ARG A 664 36.20 -9.01 0.63
CA ARG A 664 34.76 -8.79 0.59
C ARG A 664 34.39 -8.08 -0.71
N ASP A 665 33.14 -8.30 -1.10
CA ASP A 665 32.56 -7.57 -2.22
C ASP A 665 32.49 -6.06 -1.90
N PRO A 666 32.94 -5.17 -2.80
CA PRO A 666 32.95 -3.72 -2.59
C PRO A 666 31.56 -3.16 -2.25
N SER A 667 30.49 -3.68 -2.87
CA SER A 667 29.12 -3.24 -2.56
C SER A 667 28.78 -3.52 -1.10
N SER A 668 29.23 -4.66 -0.56
CA SER A 668 28.97 -5.04 0.83
C SER A 668 29.74 -4.18 1.82
N ILE A 669 30.92 -3.70 1.46
CA ILE A 669 31.69 -2.75 2.26
C ILE A 669 30.97 -1.39 2.27
N LEU A 670 30.58 -0.88 1.10
CA LEU A 670 29.87 0.40 1.00
C LEU A 670 28.54 0.37 1.76
N ARG A 671 27.75 -0.70 1.63
CA ARG A 671 26.50 -0.86 2.37
C ARG A 671 26.70 -0.77 3.88
N GLU A 672 27.74 -1.42 4.40
CA GLU A 672 28.04 -1.39 5.85
C GLU A 672 28.38 0.02 6.32
N ILE A 673 29.27 0.72 5.60
CA ILE A 673 29.65 2.11 5.91
C ILE A 673 28.42 3.03 5.85
N ILE A 674 27.64 2.96 4.77
CA ILE A 674 26.44 3.79 4.57
C ILE A 674 25.42 3.53 5.67
N THR A 675 25.19 2.26 6.02
CA THR A 675 24.23 1.87 7.05
C THR A 675 24.65 2.38 8.42
N GLU A 676 25.93 2.28 8.76
CA GLU A 676 26.42 2.79 10.04
C GLU A 676 26.32 4.31 10.15
N VAL A 677 26.72 5.04 9.10
CA VAL A 677 26.58 6.51 9.07
C VAL A 677 25.12 6.92 9.18
N PHE A 678 24.22 6.25 8.45
CA PHE A 678 22.80 6.52 8.54
C PHE A 678 22.26 6.21 9.95
N ASN A 679 22.63 5.07 10.56
CA ASN A 679 22.19 4.74 11.91
C ASN A 679 22.70 5.73 12.98
N LEU A 680 23.86 6.35 12.76
CA LEU A 680 24.44 7.35 13.67
C LEU A 680 23.83 8.74 13.49
N THR A 681 23.40 9.10 12.28
CA THR A 681 22.96 10.48 11.94
C THR A 681 21.47 10.59 11.59
N ASP A 682 20.79 9.45 11.44
CA ASP A 682 19.45 9.28 10.85
C ASP A 682 19.27 10.04 9.52
N SER A 683 20.37 10.18 8.77
CA SER A 683 20.44 11.01 7.57
C SER A 683 21.53 10.55 6.59
N PHE A 684 21.34 10.90 5.32
CA PHE A 684 22.29 10.65 4.24
C PHE A 684 23.09 11.88 3.82
N GLU A 685 22.81 13.05 4.40
CA GLU A 685 23.34 14.37 3.96
C GLU A 685 24.86 14.46 3.92
N ASN A 686 25.55 13.67 4.74
CA ASN A 686 27.01 13.67 4.86
C ASN A 686 27.72 12.66 3.93
N ILE A 687 26.98 11.79 3.26
CA ILE A 687 27.51 10.70 2.41
C ILE A 687 26.87 10.59 1.01
N PRO A 688 26.52 11.69 0.33
CA PRO A 688 25.91 11.63 -1.01
C PRO A 688 26.84 11.01 -2.05
N ASP A 689 28.16 11.10 -1.87
CA ASP A 689 29.18 10.46 -2.71
C ASP A 689 29.24 8.94 -2.51
N LEU A 690 29.09 8.43 -1.29
CA LEU A 690 29.04 6.98 -1.07
C LEU A 690 27.76 6.39 -1.66
N LEU A 691 26.64 7.11 -1.53
CA LEU A 691 25.38 6.78 -2.19
C LEU A 691 25.50 6.84 -3.71
N PHE A 692 26.16 7.87 -4.26
CA PHE A 692 26.44 7.99 -5.69
C PHE A 692 27.16 6.75 -6.21
N VAL A 693 28.26 6.37 -5.55
CA VAL A 693 29.05 5.20 -5.95
C VAL A 693 28.23 3.92 -5.79
N TYR A 694 27.54 3.74 -4.66
CA TYR A 694 26.73 2.55 -4.42
C TYR A 694 25.60 2.40 -5.45
N HIS A 695 24.78 3.43 -5.63
CA HIS A 695 23.62 3.38 -6.51
C HIS A 695 24.04 3.16 -7.96
N PHE A 696 24.97 3.97 -8.48
CA PHE A 696 25.28 3.89 -9.90
C PHE A 696 26.20 2.72 -10.26
N MET A 697 27.11 2.30 -9.38
CA MET A 697 28.04 1.21 -9.70
C MET A 697 27.49 -0.17 -9.34
N TYR A 698 26.68 -0.31 -8.29
CA TYR A 698 26.38 -1.63 -7.68
C TYR A 698 24.90 -1.93 -7.41
N ASN A 699 24.00 -0.94 -7.44
CA ASN A 699 22.59 -1.16 -7.08
C ASN A 699 21.74 -1.47 -8.33
N SER A 700 21.04 -2.62 -8.32
CA SER A 700 20.13 -3.03 -9.40
C SER A 700 18.85 -2.21 -9.53
N ASN A 701 18.44 -1.45 -8.50
CA ASN A 701 17.36 -0.47 -8.62
C ASN A 701 17.78 0.80 -9.38
N SER A 702 19.07 0.95 -9.71
CA SER A 702 19.63 2.10 -10.43
C SER A 702 20.44 1.63 -11.66
N LEU A 703 21.62 2.19 -11.92
CA LEU A 703 22.38 1.90 -13.15
C LEU A 703 23.18 0.59 -13.10
N ASN A 704 23.54 0.09 -11.91
CA ASN A 704 24.30 -1.16 -11.71
C ASN A 704 25.50 -1.36 -12.66
N ILE A 705 26.25 -0.29 -12.96
CA ILE A 705 27.22 -0.25 -14.07
C ILE A 705 28.20 -1.42 -14.02
N ARG A 706 28.73 -1.75 -12.84
CA ARG A 706 29.73 -2.81 -12.71
C ARG A 706 29.19 -4.16 -13.18
N ASN A 707 27.97 -4.49 -12.78
CA ASN A 707 27.36 -5.77 -13.11
C ASN A 707 26.93 -5.82 -14.58
N GLU A 708 26.28 -4.75 -15.07
CA GLU A 708 25.84 -4.69 -16.46
C GLU A 708 27.04 -4.74 -17.43
N CYS A 709 28.16 -4.06 -17.11
CA CYS A 709 29.38 -4.09 -17.94
C CYS A 709 30.01 -5.48 -17.99
N ILE A 710 30.10 -6.18 -16.85
CA ILE A 710 30.71 -7.52 -16.78
C ILE A 710 29.87 -8.55 -17.56
N HIS A 711 28.55 -8.39 -17.55
CA HIS A 711 27.64 -9.25 -18.29
C HIS A 711 27.41 -8.79 -19.73
N GLY A 712 28.02 -7.68 -20.17
CA GLY A 712 27.88 -7.14 -21.52
C GLY A 712 26.46 -6.67 -21.86
N ARG A 713 25.61 -6.43 -20.85
CA ARG A 713 24.23 -5.96 -21.02
C ARG A 713 24.23 -4.45 -21.18
N ASP A 714 23.34 -3.89 -22.00
CA ASP A 714 23.13 -2.44 -22.18
C ASP A 714 24.24 -1.59 -22.84
N PHE A 715 25.41 -2.17 -23.16
CA PHE A 715 26.57 -1.42 -23.69
C PHE A 715 26.82 -1.59 -25.21
N LEU A 716 25.80 -2.06 -25.94
CA LEU A 716 25.83 -2.14 -27.41
C LEU A 716 25.67 -0.77 -28.09
N SER A 717 25.22 0.26 -27.37
CA SER A 717 25.05 1.63 -27.87
C SER A 717 26.06 2.62 -27.23
N ASN A 718 26.65 3.49 -28.06
CA ASN A 718 27.76 4.39 -27.66
C ASN A 718 27.42 5.31 -26.47
N GLY A 719 26.16 5.76 -26.34
CA GLY A 719 25.76 6.75 -25.32
C GLY A 719 25.85 6.23 -23.88
N ARG A 720 25.28 5.03 -23.60
CA ARG A 720 25.34 4.43 -22.25
C ARG A 720 26.76 4.05 -21.85
N LEU A 721 27.58 3.65 -22.81
CA LEU A 721 28.98 3.32 -22.57
C LEU A 721 29.79 4.56 -22.12
N ILE A 722 29.61 5.69 -22.80
CA ILE A 722 30.24 6.97 -22.40
C ILE A 722 29.78 7.40 -21.01
N LEU A 723 28.48 7.28 -20.72
CA LEU A 723 27.92 7.58 -19.40
C LEU A 723 28.57 6.73 -18.30
N ALA A 724 28.60 5.41 -18.49
CA ALA A 724 29.19 4.47 -17.53
C ALA A 724 30.69 4.74 -17.31
N PHE A 725 31.42 5.07 -18.37
CA PHE A 725 32.84 5.44 -18.29
C PHE A 725 33.05 6.68 -17.42
N LYS A 726 32.31 7.77 -17.69
CA LYS A 726 32.39 9.01 -16.91
C LYS A 726 32.01 8.79 -15.45
N ILE A 727 30.91 8.07 -15.17
CA ILE A 727 30.47 7.76 -13.81
C ILE A 727 31.53 6.95 -13.05
N THR A 728 32.19 5.99 -13.72
CA THR A 728 33.23 5.18 -13.09
C THR A 728 34.45 6.03 -12.72
N LEU A 729 34.89 6.93 -13.61
CA LEU A 729 35.99 7.87 -13.31
C LEU A 729 35.64 8.80 -12.14
N LEU A 730 34.44 9.37 -12.15
CA LEU A 730 33.96 10.24 -11.08
C LEU A 730 33.83 9.49 -9.75
N SER A 731 33.38 8.24 -9.77
CA SER A 731 33.30 7.39 -8.58
C SER A 731 34.68 7.18 -7.93
N ILE A 732 35.71 6.92 -8.74
CA ILE A 732 37.09 6.78 -8.26
C ILE A 732 37.57 8.11 -7.65
N LEU A 733 37.34 9.22 -8.35
CA LEU A 733 37.73 10.56 -7.89
C LEU A 733 37.07 10.93 -6.56
N MET A 734 35.79 10.62 -6.37
CA MET A 734 35.05 10.88 -5.13
C MET A 734 35.61 10.09 -3.95
N ILE A 735 35.84 8.78 -4.12
CA ILE A 735 36.41 7.95 -3.05
C ILE A 735 37.83 8.39 -2.71
N ASP A 736 38.67 8.69 -3.71
CA ASP A 736 40.03 9.20 -3.48
C ASP A 736 40.02 10.54 -2.72
N SER A 737 39.08 11.43 -3.05
CA SER A 737 38.94 12.72 -2.37
C SER A 737 38.48 12.56 -0.92
N ARG A 738 37.54 11.65 -0.66
CA ARG A 738 37.11 11.33 0.71
C ARG A 738 38.27 10.72 1.53
N ILE A 739 39.06 9.85 0.94
CA ILE A 739 40.27 9.29 1.58
C ILE A 739 41.25 10.40 1.97
N LYS A 740 41.51 11.36 1.07
CA LYS A 740 42.40 12.50 1.34
C LYS A 740 41.90 13.32 2.53
N ILE A 741 40.61 13.67 2.54
CA ILE A 741 39.98 14.41 3.65
C ILE A 741 40.12 13.66 4.98
N ILE A 742 39.89 12.34 5.00
CA ILE A 742 40.03 11.53 6.23
C ILE A 742 41.49 11.55 6.72
N LYS A 743 42.46 11.39 5.80
CA LYS A 743 43.89 11.42 6.15
C LYS A 743 44.33 12.79 6.66
N GLU A 744 43.85 13.87 6.07
CA GLU A 744 44.13 15.26 6.50
C GLU A 744 43.57 15.54 7.89
N ASN A 745 42.38 15.03 8.22
CA ASN A 745 41.76 15.20 9.54
C ASN A 745 42.28 14.24 10.62
N SER A 746 43.01 13.19 10.24
CA SER A 746 43.60 12.21 11.17
C SER A 746 45.04 12.55 11.58
N ASN A 747 45.63 13.57 10.94
CA ASN A 747 46.89 14.21 11.33
C ASN A 747 46.59 15.48 12.13
#